data_AF-A0A971EQ59-F1
#
_entry.id   AF-A0A971EQ59-F1
#
_cell.length_a   1.000
_cell.length_b   1.000
_cell.length_c   1.000
_cell.angle_alpha   90.00
_cell.angle_beta   90.00
_cell.angle_gamma   90.00
#
_symmetry.space_group_name_H-M   'P 1'
#
loop_
_entity.id
_entity.type
_entity.pdbx_description
1 polymer ?
#
loop_
_entity_poly.entity_id
_entity_poly.type
_entity_poly.pdbx_seq_one_letter_code
_entity_poly.pdbx_strand_id
1 'polypeptide(L)'
;MFLKRSRGSITVFICIVMSVLIPLCCILTDIARYSMAEKQAENALRLSVESVLAAYDRQLKEQYGLFALYPREKEAIENEIYELLSRNLNIGAAADGVSDLYDFKIRNVEVITFYNLTEPQVLKQQIAEFMKYRAPIQAVQEIYEKLKIMKGLMKEADMVEKKIEVEKLMNDIRSSLVNLYFMLEEQLIKFNDGPVTPQKTIKDLMFDKVDSYWESGCKNIENANKEVEPIKEAQDGYIKIYPDYERAKNEKDAAVKRLESIESSISRKENELSRLESELAEATDENRVNSLQSRITGIEKDIEKLEEEYSKAYDEYSKAYDRFSALEEEITKYKNVLDQKLPQVINDLNQAITSNKNMVSSLQYLLNHLSTHKEYHKELISIIDQLGPKLTELDKKSSEILKEANDNDGIVADKVGGELDKQLQLVQKETFDEIRSKLSSNVDWLDKWIEAVALCIEAFEECGSNLEKALEQAEKVHREPQKGTRFDGFKEYTSVTSAIETMKTNTSSLKALKDMEEWVYSIPSFELSPKANSNEYNAFKIWFNQKFSNIYEVDEPAKENDKKLKQLKESIKAFTEDAVNKKEDNEKSESKNLNDIEDEIRRNLPSRNGSESSDSAIEDIKRLIGQSQANRPVNESFYNGQNPLDGAIEGVGQVDEKGKNFFSFQFERIKSFFNTIGNILANGLESMAESLYMNEYIVSAFKCATSFDNKIEHDIGWNRPLDKTYFNRGEVEYIIFGKDDEASNINLSRLSVFAIRLPFNLMHVYTDPDKNAAALSLATTIAGWTIFGVPVVHNFLLISWAGLESYVDTEILLNNGRVPLIKTSLSWILGIESLYKKLKDILVNDVKEYAQEKFDSAVNNVFSTVEETVTSIVDTQIDKLFAPLEAKILEVAESITAATGNSTGNTEDSVSLNINVDFLASLDYSSLESLKQSLESRLSQYVNSTVEELKTYGQEKLEQYKSSLKAKVKSAIFGSSHFKELKEKISKEGSNLINKGINAAADAIDGLLGNAEGSLSNNIKGKLIMMDYVDYLRLMLLAVPDKTKTARIADLMQLNMQSITGNKDISVSQYKTYIFVRAEIDFNTWFLPEKLFKKDSGMILVEWSQGY
;
A
#
# COMPACT_ATOMS: atom_id res chain seq x y z
N MET A 1 -76.42 40.44 98.83
CA MET A 1 -75.99 41.82 99.12
C MET A 1 -74.84 42.17 98.16
N PHE A 2 -75.12 43.08 97.22
CA PHE A 2 -74.23 43.94 96.40
C PHE A 2 -72.93 43.42 95.73
N LEU A 3 -72.93 43.44 94.38
CA LEU A 3 -71.77 43.45 93.48
C LEU A 3 -71.03 44.81 93.49
N LYS A 4 -69.68 44.80 93.51
CA LYS A 4 -68.80 45.94 93.18
C LYS A 4 -67.82 45.53 92.06
N ARG A 5 -67.77 46.30 90.96
CA ARG A 5 -66.89 46.08 89.78
C ARG A 5 -65.61 46.91 89.86
N SER A 6 -64.47 46.28 89.53
CA SER A 6 -63.13 46.89 89.34
C SER A 6 -62.96 47.43 87.92
N ARG A 7 -62.49 48.68 87.76
CA ARG A 7 -62.20 49.34 86.48
C ARG A 7 -60.70 49.72 86.42
N GLY A 8 -59.94 49.19 85.45
CA GLY A 8 -58.54 49.58 85.18
C GLY A 8 -57.55 48.44 84.88
N SER A 9 -57.85 47.20 85.26
CA SER A 9 -56.97 46.04 85.00
C SER A 9 -56.78 45.75 83.50
N ILE A 10 -57.82 46.01 82.71
CA ILE A 10 -57.82 45.84 81.25
C ILE A 10 -56.80 46.76 80.59
N THR A 11 -56.66 48.01 81.03
CA THR A 11 -55.72 48.98 80.43
C THR A 11 -54.27 48.60 80.67
N VAL A 12 -53.92 48.18 81.90
CA VAL A 12 -52.55 47.73 82.22
C VAL A 12 -52.20 46.45 81.46
N PHE A 13 -53.14 45.50 81.39
CA PHE A 13 -52.98 44.29 80.58
C PHE A 13 -52.76 44.62 79.10
N ILE A 14 -53.57 45.51 78.51
CA ILE A 14 -53.40 45.97 77.12
C ILE A 14 -52.04 46.66 76.94
N CYS A 15 -51.59 47.52 77.84
CA CYS A 15 -50.29 48.20 77.70
C CYS A 15 -49.12 47.20 77.73
N ILE A 16 -49.15 46.20 78.61
CA ILE A 16 -48.11 45.14 78.66
C ILE A 16 -48.15 44.32 77.38
N VAL A 17 -49.33 43.89 76.93
CA VAL A 17 -49.50 43.15 75.68
C VAL A 17 -49.01 43.97 74.47
N MET A 18 -49.39 45.25 74.38
CA MET A 18 -48.96 46.13 73.30
C MET A 18 -47.45 46.42 73.34
N SER A 19 -46.83 46.48 74.52
CA SER A 19 -45.37 46.67 74.65
C SER A 19 -44.56 45.50 74.09
N VAL A 20 -45.15 44.31 74.00
CA VAL A 20 -44.55 43.12 73.38
C VAL A 20 -44.98 42.96 71.93
N LEU A 21 -46.25 43.22 71.61
CA LEU A 21 -46.79 43.06 70.26
C LEU A 21 -46.24 44.10 69.28
N ILE A 22 -46.06 45.36 69.68
CA ILE A 22 -45.54 46.40 68.78
C ILE A 22 -44.12 46.04 68.28
N PRO A 23 -43.12 45.75 69.15
CA PRO A 23 -41.81 45.31 68.68
C PRO A 23 -41.86 44.01 67.87
N LEU A 24 -42.70 43.04 68.24
CA LEU A 24 -42.88 41.80 67.49
C LEU A 24 -43.40 42.07 66.06
N CYS A 25 -44.40 42.93 65.90
CA CYS A 25 -44.91 43.34 64.60
C CYS A 25 -43.85 44.09 63.77
N CYS A 26 -43.06 44.97 64.39
CA CYS A 26 -41.95 45.66 63.73
C CYS A 26 -40.87 44.67 63.23
N ILE A 27 -40.49 43.70 64.07
CA ILE A 27 -39.53 42.64 63.72
C ILE A 27 -40.06 41.78 62.56
N LEU A 28 -41.31 41.32 62.64
CA LEU A 28 -41.93 40.51 61.58
C LEU A 28 -42.04 41.28 60.26
N THR A 29 -42.27 42.59 60.33
CA THR A 29 -42.33 43.47 59.15
C THR A 29 -40.97 43.60 58.47
N ASP A 30 -39.89 43.84 59.23
CA ASP A 30 -38.54 43.90 58.66
C ASP A 30 -38.04 42.54 58.15
N ILE A 31 -38.41 41.42 58.80
CA ILE A 31 -38.11 40.06 58.28
C ILE A 31 -38.85 39.79 56.95
N ALA A 32 -40.14 40.14 56.88
CA ALA A 32 -40.91 39.99 55.65
C ALA A 32 -40.36 40.86 54.51
N ARG A 33 -39.97 42.12 54.82
CA ARG A 33 -39.32 43.03 53.88
C ARG A 33 -37.96 42.51 53.42
N TYR A 34 -37.13 41.98 54.32
CA TYR A 34 -35.85 41.37 53.97
C TYR A 34 -36.03 40.22 52.97
N SER A 35 -36.95 39.30 53.24
CA SER A 35 -37.21 38.15 52.33
C SER A 35 -37.73 38.59 50.96
N MET A 36 -38.57 39.63 50.90
CA MET A 36 -39.02 40.23 49.63
C MET A 36 -37.88 40.96 48.90
N ALA A 37 -37.04 41.69 49.64
CA ALA A 37 -35.91 42.43 49.12
C ALA A 37 -34.85 41.50 48.51
N GLU A 38 -34.55 40.38 49.18
CA GLU A 38 -33.67 39.33 48.68
C GLU A 38 -34.18 38.73 47.35
N LYS A 39 -35.47 38.39 47.27
CA LYS A 39 -36.07 37.87 46.02
C LYS A 39 -36.14 38.91 44.91
N GLN A 40 -36.36 40.17 45.24
CA GLN A 40 -36.32 41.26 44.27
C GLN A 40 -34.90 41.49 43.73
N ALA A 41 -33.89 41.43 44.61
CA ALA A 41 -32.48 41.48 44.24
C ALA A 41 -32.04 40.32 43.34
N GLU A 42 -32.47 39.08 43.66
CA GLU A 42 -32.18 37.90 42.84
C GLU A 42 -32.77 38.04 41.43
N ASN A 43 -34.04 38.46 41.32
CA ASN A 43 -34.69 38.67 40.02
C ASN A 43 -34.07 39.83 39.23
N ALA A 44 -33.72 40.93 39.90
CA ALA A 44 -33.06 42.08 39.28
C ALA A 44 -31.65 41.71 38.77
N LEU A 45 -30.92 40.89 39.53
CA LEU A 45 -29.62 40.35 39.10
C LEU A 45 -29.77 39.46 37.88
N ARG A 46 -30.72 38.51 37.91
CA ARG A 46 -31.03 37.64 36.77
C ARG A 46 -31.32 38.45 35.50
N LEU A 47 -32.22 39.43 35.57
CA LEU A 47 -32.57 40.28 34.42
C LEU A 47 -31.37 41.08 33.89
N SER A 48 -30.48 41.51 34.80
CA SER A 48 -29.25 42.23 34.43
C SER A 48 -28.29 41.30 33.68
N VAL A 49 -28.12 40.07 34.14
CA VAL A 49 -27.31 39.04 33.44
C VAL A 49 -27.93 38.67 32.09
N GLU A 50 -29.24 38.45 32.02
CA GLU A 50 -29.95 38.19 30.75
C GLU A 50 -29.78 39.35 29.75
N SER A 51 -29.78 40.60 30.23
CA SER A 51 -29.55 41.78 29.40
C SER A 51 -28.13 41.85 28.85
N VAL A 52 -27.11 41.51 29.65
CA VAL A 52 -25.72 41.42 29.18
C VAL A 52 -25.53 40.29 28.18
N LEU A 53 -26.14 39.12 28.42
CA LEU A 53 -26.12 38.00 27.47
C LEU A 53 -26.84 38.35 26.16
N ALA A 54 -27.85 39.21 26.17
CA ALA A 54 -28.50 39.68 24.94
C ALA A 54 -27.54 40.40 23.97
N ALA A 55 -26.41 40.93 24.45
CA ALA A 55 -25.33 41.50 23.66
C ALA A 55 -24.35 40.43 23.12
N TYR A 56 -24.89 39.35 22.54
CA TYR A 56 -24.11 38.30 21.89
C TYR A 56 -23.42 38.79 20.61
N ASP A 57 -22.36 38.10 20.17
CA ASP A 57 -21.67 38.42 18.92
C ASP A 57 -22.54 38.12 17.69
N ARG A 58 -22.85 39.16 16.92
CA ARG A 58 -23.75 39.05 15.77
C ARG A 58 -23.15 38.23 14.63
N GLN A 59 -21.84 38.33 14.40
CA GLN A 59 -21.18 37.61 13.30
C GLN A 59 -21.17 36.11 13.57
N LEU A 60 -20.86 35.71 14.80
CA LEU A 60 -20.89 34.33 15.24
C LEU A 60 -22.30 33.73 15.10
N LYS A 61 -23.35 34.47 15.47
CA LYS A 61 -24.73 34.02 15.29
C LYS A 61 -25.14 33.93 13.81
N GLU A 62 -24.85 34.95 13.01
CA GLU A 62 -25.25 34.99 11.59
C GLU A 62 -24.51 33.93 10.77
N GLN A 63 -23.22 33.71 11.04
CA GLN A 63 -22.37 32.81 10.26
C GLN A 63 -22.27 31.39 10.80
N TYR A 64 -22.48 31.17 12.10
CA TYR A 64 -22.37 29.84 12.72
C TYR A 64 -23.60 29.43 13.55
N GLY A 65 -24.57 30.31 13.75
CA GLY A 65 -25.74 30.00 14.58
C GLY A 65 -25.44 29.84 16.07
N LEU A 66 -24.22 30.20 16.49
CA LEU A 66 -23.72 30.04 17.85
C LEU A 66 -23.81 31.35 18.64
N PHE A 67 -23.86 31.23 19.96
CA PHE A 67 -23.97 32.37 20.86
C PHE A 67 -22.77 32.45 21.80
N ALA A 68 -22.11 33.60 21.82
CA ALA A 68 -21.09 33.90 22.80
C ALA A 68 -21.03 35.41 23.02
N LEU A 69 -20.48 35.80 24.16
CA LEU A 69 -20.18 37.19 24.45
C LEU A 69 -19.02 37.63 23.57
N TYR A 70 -19.15 38.83 23.01
CA TYR A 70 -18.02 39.49 22.38
C TYR A 70 -16.89 39.71 23.42
N PRO A 71 -15.62 39.41 23.10
CA PRO A 71 -14.50 39.60 24.01
C PRO A 71 -14.44 41.04 24.54
N ARG A 72 -14.60 41.18 25.86
CA ARG A 72 -14.57 42.47 26.58
C ARG A 72 -13.82 42.31 27.90
N GLU A 73 -13.24 43.40 28.39
CA GLU A 73 -12.56 43.41 29.69
C GLU A 73 -13.57 43.14 30.83
N LYS A 74 -13.14 42.38 31.83
CA LYS A 74 -13.98 41.99 32.98
C LYS A 74 -14.62 43.20 33.68
N GLU A 75 -13.85 44.25 33.87
CA GLU A 75 -14.29 45.50 34.53
C GLU A 75 -15.44 46.18 33.76
N ALA A 76 -15.46 46.09 32.43
CA ALA A 76 -16.54 46.64 31.63
C ALA A 76 -17.87 45.90 31.87
N ILE A 77 -17.81 44.56 32.00
CA ILE A 77 -18.99 43.73 32.29
C ILE A 77 -19.49 43.99 33.72
N GLU A 78 -18.59 44.08 34.70
CA GLU A 78 -18.94 44.40 36.10
C GLU A 78 -19.67 45.74 36.21
N ASN A 79 -19.15 46.78 35.53
CA ASN A 79 -19.76 48.10 35.51
C ASN A 79 -21.14 48.09 34.83
N GLU A 80 -21.29 47.38 33.70
CA GLU A 80 -22.57 47.24 33.00
C GLU A 80 -23.62 46.57 33.89
N ILE A 81 -23.24 45.48 34.58
CA ILE A 81 -24.15 44.78 35.49
C ILE A 81 -24.48 45.62 36.72
N TYR A 82 -23.51 46.35 37.28
CA TYR A 82 -23.76 47.29 38.38
C TYR A 82 -24.80 48.35 37.99
N GLU A 83 -24.66 48.95 36.80
CA GLU A 83 -25.63 49.93 36.29
C GLU A 83 -27.03 49.33 36.08
N LEU A 84 -27.10 48.18 35.41
CA LEU A 84 -28.37 47.48 35.15
C LEU A 84 -29.06 47.08 36.44
N LEU A 85 -28.31 46.50 37.39
CA LEU A 85 -28.81 46.10 38.70
C LEU A 85 -29.31 47.30 39.49
N SER A 86 -28.57 48.42 39.47
CA SER A 86 -28.97 49.66 40.17
C SER A 86 -30.27 50.21 39.62
N ARG A 87 -30.44 50.19 38.29
CA ARG A 87 -31.66 50.67 37.62
C ARG A 87 -32.85 49.75 37.88
N ASN A 88 -32.62 48.43 37.86
CA ASN A 88 -33.65 47.42 38.09
C ASN A 88 -34.14 47.39 39.54
N LEU A 89 -33.28 47.73 40.51
CA LEU A 89 -33.64 47.77 41.93
C LEU A 89 -34.29 49.09 42.36
N ASN A 90 -33.84 50.23 41.82
CA ASN A 90 -34.25 51.57 42.28
C ASN A 90 -35.23 52.25 41.30
N ILE A 91 -36.23 51.50 40.82
CA ILE A 91 -37.25 51.98 39.86
C ILE A 91 -38.05 53.18 40.42
N GLY A 92 -38.26 53.22 41.74
CA GLY A 92 -39.05 54.24 42.44
C GLY A 92 -38.42 55.64 42.48
N ALA A 93 -37.11 55.78 42.24
CA ALA A 93 -36.45 57.09 42.19
C ALA A 93 -36.83 57.92 40.94
N ALA A 94 -37.50 57.31 39.95
CA ALA A 94 -37.79 57.92 38.65
C ALA A 94 -39.29 58.19 38.37
N ALA A 95 -40.22 57.74 39.22
CA ALA A 95 -41.66 57.91 39.01
C ALA A 95 -42.34 58.68 40.15
N ASP A 96 -42.93 59.84 39.83
CA ASP A 96 -43.66 60.68 40.80
C ASP A 96 -44.80 59.89 41.47
N GLY A 97 -44.76 59.78 42.80
CA GLY A 97 -45.80 59.15 43.62
C GLY A 97 -45.55 57.70 44.07
N VAL A 98 -44.44 57.07 43.69
CA VAL A 98 -44.06 55.73 44.19
C VAL A 98 -43.01 55.86 45.30
N SER A 99 -43.30 55.35 46.50
CA SER A 99 -42.33 55.35 47.60
C SER A 99 -41.38 54.17 47.45
N ASP A 100 -40.06 54.42 47.40
CA ASP A 100 -39.06 53.36 47.50
C ASP A 100 -39.11 52.72 48.89
N LEU A 101 -39.49 51.45 48.93
CA LEU A 101 -39.68 50.68 50.14
C LEU A 101 -38.37 50.10 50.69
N TYR A 102 -37.27 50.11 49.93
CA TYR A 102 -36.04 49.37 50.28
C TYR A 102 -34.75 50.18 50.20
N ASP A 103 -34.66 51.23 49.35
CA ASP A 103 -33.45 52.08 49.15
C ASP A 103 -32.18 51.24 48.94
N PHE A 104 -32.18 50.42 47.88
CA PHE A 104 -31.10 49.46 47.62
C PHE A 104 -29.78 50.16 47.27
N LYS A 105 -28.69 49.72 47.90
CA LYS A 105 -27.33 50.21 47.63
C LYS A 105 -26.43 49.05 47.27
N ILE A 106 -25.98 49.01 46.02
CA ILE A 106 -25.04 47.99 45.54
C ILE A 106 -23.65 48.38 46.03
N ARG A 107 -22.97 47.47 46.71
CA ARG A 107 -21.61 47.68 47.22
C ARG A 107 -20.55 47.17 46.26
N ASN A 108 -20.76 45.96 45.77
CA ASN A 108 -19.80 45.27 44.93
C ASN A 108 -20.53 44.33 43.96
N VAL A 109 -19.99 44.20 42.76
CA VAL A 109 -20.41 43.23 41.75
C VAL A 109 -19.15 42.55 41.25
N GLU A 110 -19.06 41.25 41.45
CA GLU A 110 -17.96 40.43 40.98
C GLU A 110 -18.45 39.52 39.86
N VAL A 111 -17.74 39.53 38.73
CA VAL A 111 -18.10 38.74 37.54
C VAL A 111 -17.00 37.73 37.21
N ILE A 112 -17.41 36.51 36.89
CA ILE A 112 -16.54 35.49 36.32
C ILE A 112 -17.19 34.98 35.02
N THR A 113 -16.53 35.20 33.90
CA THR A 113 -16.91 34.60 32.62
C THR A 113 -16.16 33.30 32.42
N PHE A 114 -16.86 32.23 32.07
CA PHE A 114 -16.29 30.89 31.94
C PHE A 114 -16.96 30.14 30.80
N TYR A 115 -16.39 29.00 30.42
CA TYR A 115 -16.67 28.24 29.21
C TYR A 115 -16.44 29.03 27.92
N ASN A 116 -15.78 28.40 26.96
CA ASN A 116 -15.50 29.01 25.66
C ASN A 116 -15.68 28.00 24.53
N LEU A 117 -15.70 28.50 23.30
CA LEU A 117 -16.00 27.68 22.12
C LEU A 117 -14.85 26.75 21.69
N THR A 118 -13.65 26.85 22.29
CA THR A 118 -12.58 25.86 22.09
C THR A 118 -12.77 24.61 22.94
N GLU A 119 -13.60 24.67 23.99
CA GLU A 119 -13.94 23.51 24.81
C GLU A 119 -14.91 22.59 24.06
N PRO A 120 -14.53 21.32 23.78
CA PRO A 120 -15.32 20.42 22.93
C PRO A 120 -16.78 20.23 23.36
N GLN A 121 -17.02 20.17 24.67
CA GLN A 121 -18.36 19.95 25.22
C GLN A 121 -19.29 21.15 24.98
N VAL A 122 -18.74 22.36 25.10
CA VAL A 122 -19.49 23.62 24.93
C VAL A 122 -19.91 23.78 23.47
N LEU A 123 -18.95 23.63 22.55
CA LEU A 123 -19.21 23.74 21.11
C LEU A 123 -20.18 22.66 20.63
N LYS A 124 -20.01 21.42 21.10
CA LYS A 124 -20.93 20.31 20.78
C LYS A 124 -22.35 20.59 21.26
N GLN A 125 -22.52 21.07 22.48
CA GLN A 125 -23.83 21.38 23.02
C GLN A 125 -24.53 22.49 22.21
N GLN A 126 -23.85 23.59 21.90
CA GLN A 126 -24.45 24.67 21.12
C GLN A 126 -24.84 24.24 19.72
N ILE A 127 -24.00 23.44 19.05
CA ILE A 127 -24.33 22.87 17.74
C ILE A 127 -25.53 21.92 17.85
N ALA A 128 -25.58 21.05 18.87
CA ALA A 128 -26.69 20.14 19.08
C ALA A 128 -28.02 20.90 19.32
N GLU A 129 -28.00 21.96 20.13
CA GLU A 129 -29.17 22.82 20.35
C GLU A 129 -29.60 23.57 19.10
N PHE A 130 -28.64 24.06 18.31
CA PHE A 130 -28.90 24.68 17.01
C PHE A 130 -29.57 23.68 16.04
N MET A 131 -29.13 22.42 16.03
CA MET A 131 -29.62 21.39 15.11
C MET A 131 -30.91 20.70 15.57
N LYS A 132 -31.20 20.66 16.88
CA LYS A 132 -32.35 19.96 17.49
C LYS A 132 -33.70 20.25 16.81
N TYR A 133 -33.88 21.46 16.28
CA TYR A 133 -35.11 21.90 15.62
C TYR A 133 -34.95 22.21 14.13
N ARG A 134 -33.74 22.02 13.58
CA ARG A 134 -33.39 22.37 12.19
C ARG A 134 -33.00 21.16 11.35
N ALA A 135 -32.46 20.10 11.97
CA ALA A 135 -32.17 18.85 11.30
C ALA A 135 -33.48 18.10 10.98
N PRO A 136 -33.78 17.77 9.71
CA PRO A 136 -34.91 16.92 9.39
C PRO A 136 -34.66 15.53 10.02
N ILE A 137 -35.55 15.08 10.91
CA ILE A 137 -35.48 13.72 11.50
C ILE A 137 -35.39 12.64 10.39
N GLN A 138 -36.01 12.92 9.25
CA GLN A 138 -36.01 12.08 8.06
C GLN A 138 -34.60 11.92 7.42
N ALA A 139 -33.74 12.95 7.47
CA ALA A 139 -32.37 12.88 6.94
C ALA A 139 -31.48 11.96 7.80
N VAL A 140 -31.63 12.02 9.12
CA VAL A 140 -30.94 11.13 10.07
C VAL A 140 -31.36 9.67 9.86
N GLN A 141 -32.66 9.43 9.67
CA GLN A 141 -33.19 8.09 9.44
C GLN A 141 -32.73 7.50 8.10
N GLU A 142 -32.67 8.32 7.04
CA GLU A 142 -32.16 7.88 5.73
C GLU A 142 -30.70 7.45 5.80
N ILE A 143 -29.83 8.24 6.45
CA ILE A 143 -28.41 7.91 6.63
C ILE A 143 -28.25 6.63 7.46
N TYR A 144 -29.03 6.45 8.52
CA TYR A 144 -29.00 5.23 9.34
C TYR A 144 -29.29 3.96 8.53
N GLU A 145 -30.32 3.99 7.69
CA GLU A 145 -30.66 2.84 6.84
C GLU A 145 -29.56 2.58 5.79
N LYS A 146 -29.01 3.63 5.16
CA LYS A 146 -27.86 3.51 4.24
C LYS A 146 -26.66 2.83 4.94
N LEU A 147 -26.35 3.24 6.17
CA LEU A 147 -25.27 2.70 6.99
C LEU A 147 -25.47 1.23 7.38
N LYS A 148 -26.70 0.86 7.76
CA LYS A 148 -27.06 -0.52 8.10
C LYS A 148 -26.86 -1.45 6.91
N ILE A 149 -27.26 -1.00 5.73
CA ILE A 149 -27.08 -1.74 4.47
C ILE A 149 -25.59 -1.87 4.13
N MET A 150 -24.82 -0.77 4.20
CA MET A 150 -23.37 -0.81 3.99
C MET A 150 -22.66 -1.78 4.94
N LYS A 151 -23.07 -1.86 6.21
CA LYS A 151 -22.50 -2.81 7.18
C LYS A 151 -22.72 -4.27 6.78
N GLY A 152 -23.90 -4.61 6.25
CA GLY A 152 -24.19 -5.95 5.73
C GLY A 152 -23.32 -6.28 4.52
N LEU A 153 -23.29 -5.38 3.55
CA LEU A 153 -22.51 -5.53 2.31
C LEU A 153 -20.99 -5.60 2.57
N MET A 154 -20.47 -4.86 3.54
CA MET A 154 -19.06 -4.90 3.90
C MET A 154 -18.62 -6.26 4.45
N LYS A 155 -19.51 -6.99 5.13
CA LYS A 155 -19.22 -8.38 5.55
C LYS A 155 -19.10 -9.31 4.33
N GLU A 156 -19.95 -9.14 3.33
CA GLU A 156 -19.87 -9.91 2.09
C GLU A 156 -18.62 -9.59 1.27
N ALA A 157 -18.24 -8.31 1.19
CA ALA A 157 -16.98 -7.91 0.55
C ALA A 157 -15.76 -8.48 1.31
N ASP A 158 -15.79 -8.50 2.65
CA ASP A 158 -14.72 -9.08 3.49
C ASP A 158 -14.55 -10.58 3.22
N MET A 159 -15.64 -11.32 3.01
CA MET A 159 -15.58 -12.73 2.63
C MET A 159 -14.91 -12.93 1.26
N VAL A 160 -15.17 -12.07 0.27
CA VAL A 160 -14.50 -12.12 -1.04
C VAL A 160 -12.99 -11.88 -0.88
N GLU A 161 -12.58 -10.92 -0.08
CA GLU A 161 -11.15 -10.65 0.19
C GLU A 161 -10.47 -11.83 0.91
N LYS A 162 -11.04 -12.33 2.01
CA LYS A 162 -10.50 -13.49 2.73
C LYS A 162 -10.35 -14.70 1.81
N LYS A 163 -11.30 -14.92 0.91
CA LYS A 163 -11.22 -15.98 -0.11
C LYS A 163 -10.03 -15.77 -1.04
N ILE A 164 -9.77 -14.54 -1.49
CA ILE A 164 -8.60 -14.21 -2.33
C ILE A 164 -7.30 -14.56 -1.61
N GLU A 165 -7.16 -14.26 -0.32
CA GLU A 165 -5.98 -14.66 0.46
C GLU A 165 -5.80 -16.18 0.52
N VAL A 166 -6.90 -16.90 0.73
CA VAL A 166 -6.91 -18.37 0.75
C VAL A 166 -6.52 -18.95 -0.61
N GLU A 167 -7.01 -18.40 -1.72
CA GLU A 167 -6.63 -18.82 -3.07
C GLU A 167 -5.14 -18.58 -3.38
N LYS A 168 -4.58 -17.47 -2.93
CA LYS A 168 -3.12 -17.22 -3.02
C LYS A 168 -2.33 -18.27 -2.25
N LEU A 169 -2.76 -18.56 -1.01
CA LEU A 169 -2.12 -19.57 -0.16
C LEU A 169 -2.19 -20.97 -0.79
N MET A 170 -3.33 -21.35 -1.37
CA MET A 170 -3.49 -22.61 -2.10
C MET A 170 -2.54 -22.70 -3.30
N ASN A 171 -2.38 -21.61 -4.06
CA ASN A 171 -1.45 -21.57 -5.19
C ASN A 171 0.02 -21.71 -4.76
N ASP A 172 0.41 -21.08 -3.65
CA ASP A 172 1.76 -21.20 -3.10
C ASP A 172 2.07 -22.61 -2.59
N ILE A 173 1.09 -23.25 -1.93
CA ILE A 173 1.17 -24.66 -1.53
C ILE A 173 1.34 -25.53 -2.77
N ARG A 174 0.48 -25.37 -3.78
CA ARG A 174 0.57 -26.15 -5.03
C ARG A 174 1.92 -26.00 -5.71
N SER A 175 2.43 -24.77 -5.82
CA SER A 175 3.73 -24.49 -6.44
C SER A 175 4.87 -25.22 -5.71
N SER A 176 4.79 -25.24 -4.38
CA SER A 176 5.77 -25.93 -3.52
C SER A 176 5.71 -27.46 -3.71
N LEU A 177 4.51 -28.04 -3.80
CA LEU A 177 4.31 -29.47 -4.07
C LEU A 177 4.78 -29.88 -5.46
N VAL A 178 4.53 -29.05 -6.48
CA VAL A 178 5.03 -29.26 -7.85
C VAL A 178 6.56 -29.28 -7.88
N ASN A 179 7.21 -28.32 -7.21
CA ASN A 179 8.66 -28.28 -7.11
C ASN A 179 9.22 -29.50 -6.37
N LEU A 180 8.58 -29.89 -5.25
CA LEU A 180 8.94 -31.10 -4.51
C LEU A 180 8.87 -32.34 -5.42
N TYR A 181 7.75 -32.52 -6.14
CA TYR A 181 7.53 -33.65 -7.03
C TYR A 181 8.62 -33.76 -8.11
N PHE A 182 8.85 -32.70 -8.90
CA PHE A 182 9.82 -32.77 -10.00
C PHE A 182 11.28 -32.83 -9.53
N MET A 183 11.60 -32.30 -8.35
CA MET A 183 12.91 -32.50 -7.73
C MET A 183 13.15 -33.97 -7.38
N LEU A 184 12.17 -34.64 -6.77
CA LEU A 184 12.24 -36.06 -6.41
C LEU A 184 12.29 -36.95 -7.67
N GLU A 185 11.37 -36.74 -8.61
CA GLU A 185 11.16 -37.63 -9.77
C GLU A 185 12.12 -37.37 -10.95
N GLU A 186 12.72 -36.18 -11.09
CA GLU A 186 13.60 -35.88 -12.23
C GLU A 186 15.04 -35.53 -11.86
N GLN A 187 15.28 -34.89 -10.71
CA GLN A 187 16.62 -34.40 -10.37
C GLN A 187 17.38 -35.38 -9.47
N LEU A 188 16.75 -35.84 -8.39
CA LEU A 188 17.42 -36.75 -7.45
C LEU A 188 17.70 -38.13 -8.07
N ILE A 189 16.88 -38.59 -9.02
CA ILE A 189 17.08 -39.88 -9.71
C ILE A 189 18.42 -39.93 -10.47
N LYS A 190 18.93 -38.78 -10.92
CA LYS A 190 20.22 -38.67 -11.64
C LYS A 190 21.44 -38.85 -10.73
N PHE A 191 21.25 -39.09 -9.43
CA PHE A 191 22.35 -39.16 -8.48
C PHE A 191 23.30 -40.34 -8.77
N ASN A 192 24.56 -40.01 -9.01
CA ASN A 192 25.67 -40.95 -9.24
C ASN A 192 25.45 -41.85 -10.47
N ASP A 193 24.57 -41.46 -11.39
CA ASP A 193 24.35 -42.16 -12.66
C ASP A 193 25.38 -41.73 -13.71
N GLY A 194 26.03 -42.69 -14.37
CA GLY A 194 27.15 -42.43 -15.29
C GLY A 194 26.79 -42.66 -16.77
N PRO A 195 27.48 -41.97 -17.70
CA PRO A 195 27.04 -41.87 -19.10
C PRO A 195 27.39 -43.05 -20.03
N VAL A 196 28.02 -44.14 -19.57
CA VAL A 196 28.67 -45.15 -20.46
C VAL A 196 28.18 -46.57 -20.16
N THR A 197 28.01 -47.43 -21.18
CA THR A 197 27.70 -48.87 -21.04
C THR A 197 28.96 -49.77 -21.06
N PRO A 198 29.11 -50.77 -20.15
CA PRO A 198 28.25 -51.04 -19.00
C PRO A 198 28.28 -49.88 -17.99
N GLN A 199 27.10 -49.51 -17.46
CA GLN A 199 26.87 -48.36 -16.57
C GLN A 199 27.78 -48.38 -15.36
N LYS A 200 28.89 -47.65 -15.46
CA LYS A 200 29.75 -47.27 -14.33
C LYS A 200 29.18 -46.02 -13.69
N THR A 201 29.18 -45.95 -12.36
CA THR A 201 28.74 -44.74 -11.65
C THR A 201 29.72 -43.58 -11.89
N ILE A 202 29.30 -42.34 -11.60
CA ILE A 202 30.22 -41.19 -11.64
C ILE A 202 31.41 -41.43 -10.72
N LYS A 203 31.17 -41.94 -9.51
CA LYS A 203 32.23 -42.34 -8.57
C LYS A 203 33.21 -43.31 -9.21
N ASP A 204 32.73 -44.41 -9.79
CA ASP A 204 33.60 -45.44 -10.38
C ASP A 204 34.42 -44.87 -11.55
N LEU A 205 33.80 -44.04 -12.40
CA LEU A 205 34.50 -43.38 -13.51
C LEU A 205 35.60 -42.42 -13.03
N MET A 206 35.35 -41.66 -11.96
CA MET A 206 36.37 -40.77 -11.38
C MET A 206 37.47 -41.57 -10.69
N PHE A 207 37.14 -42.67 -10.01
CA PHE A 207 38.14 -43.52 -9.35
C PHE A 207 39.03 -44.25 -10.34
N ASP A 208 38.48 -44.77 -11.44
CA ASP A 208 39.27 -45.36 -12.53
C ASP A 208 40.28 -44.34 -13.12
N LYS A 209 39.85 -43.08 -13.29
CA LYS A 209 40.74 -41.99 -13.73
C LYS A 209 41.82 -41.72 -12.70
N VAL A 210 41.47 -41.65 -11.42
CA VAL A 210 42.43 -41.44 -10.32
C VAL A 210 43.47 -42.56 -10.31
N ASP A 211 43.06 -43.82 -10.39
CA ASP A 211 43.98 -44.97 -10.42
C ASP A 211 44.94 -44.91 -11.63
N SER A 212 44.43 -44.59 -12.82
CA SER A 212 45.25 -44.47 -14.02
C SER A 212 46.28 -43.33 -13.92
N TYR A 213 45.88 -42.15 -13.44
CA TYR A 213 46.80 -41.03 -13.25
C TYR A 213 47.80 -41.29 -12.13
N TRP A 214 47.38 -41.98 -11.07
CA TRP A 214 48.23 -42.40 -9.97
C TRP A 214 49.36 -43.33 -10.45
N GLU A 215 49.03 -44.39 -11.19
CA GLU A 215 50.00 -45.32 -11.76
C GLU A 215 51.01 -44.61 -12.68
N SER A 216 50.51 -43.71 -13.54
CA SER A 216 51.33 -42.89 -14.44
C SER A 216 52.30 -42.00 -13.64
N GLY A 217 51.81 -41.31 -12.60
CA GLY A 217 52.64 -40.48 -11.74
C GLY A 217 53.71 -41.28 -10.99
N CYS A 218 53.37 -42.43 -10.43
CA CYS A 218 54.33 -43.30 -9.74
C CYS A 218 55.46 -43.72 -10.68
N LYS A 219 55.14 -44.11 -11.91
CA LYS A 219 56.14 -44.50 -12.92
C LYS A 219 57.10 -43.36 -13.25
N ASN A 220 56.59 -42.14 -13.40
CA ASN A 220 57.43 -40.97 -13.68
C ASN A 220 58.32 -40.61 -12.49
N ILE A 221 57.82 -40.69 -11.25
CA ILE A 221 58.65 -40.49 -10.05
C ILE A 221 59.71 -41.58 -9.90
N GLU A 222 59.39 -42.83 -10.20
CA GLU A 222 60.37 -43.91 -10.18
C GLU A 222 61.50 -43.66 -11.19
N ASN A 223 61.16 -43.18 -12.40
CA ASN A 223 62.15 -42.81 -13.42
C ASN A 223 63.02 -41.63 -12.97
N ALA A 224 62.41 -40.58 -12.41
CA ALA A 224 63.13 -39.42 -11.89
C ALA A 224 64.11 -39.81 -10.75
N ASN A 225 63.66 -40.68 -9.83
CA ASN A 225 64.46 -41.12 -8.69
C ASN A 225 65.63 -42.03 -9.08
N LYS A 226 65.51 -42.81 -10.16
CA LYS A 226 66.61 -43.65 -10.68
C LYS A 226 67.85 -42.85 -11.07
N GLU A 227 67.67 -41.60 -11.49
CA GLU A 227 68.75 -40.74 -11.97
C GLU A 227 69.38 -39.88 -10.85
N VAL A 228 68.89 -39.96 -9.61
CA VAL A 228 69.38 -39.15 -8.46
C VAL A 228 70.84 -39.40 -8.15
N GLU A 229 71.25 -40.65 -7.95
CA GLU A 229 72.64 -40.97 -7.61
C GLU A 229 73.63 -40.61 -8.74
N PRO A 230 73.37 -40.95 -10.02
CA PRO A 230 74.20 -40.48 -11.14
C PRO A 230 74.34 -38.95 -11.20
N ILE A 231 73.26 -38.20 -10.93
CA ILE A 231 73.28 -36.74 -10.91
C ILE A 231 74.12 -36.23 -9.74
N LYS A 232 74.01 -36.83 -8.54
CA LYS A 232 74.81 -36.46 -7.37
C LYS A 232 76.30 -36.68 -7.60
N GLU A 233 76.68 -37.85 -8.12
CA GLU A 233 78.08 -38.17 -8.45
C GLU A 233 78.65 -37.20 -9.49
N ALA A 234 77.88 -36.91 -10.55
CA ALA A 234 78.29 -35.97 -11.59
C ALA A 234 78.43 -34.55 -11.03
N GLN A 235 77.48 -34.11 -10.19
CA GLN A 235 77.54 -32.80 -9.56
C GLN A 235 78.71 -32.69 -8.58
N ASP A 236 79.02 -33.73 -7.81
CA ASP A 236 80.19 -33.76 -6.90
C ASP A 236 81.50 -33.62 -7.67
N GLY A 237 81.64 -34.37 -8.78
CA GLY A 237 82.77 -34.23 -9.69
C GLY A 237 82.88 -32.81 -10.27
N TYR A 238 81.75 -32.24 -10.68
CA TYR A 238 81.68 -30.87 -11.21
C TYR A 238 82.10 -29.83 -10.15
N ILE A 239 81.52 -29.87 -8.94
CA ILE A 239 81.80 -28.94 -7.84
C ILE A 239 83.27 -29.01 -7.40
N LYS A 240 83.85 -30.21 -7.36
CA LYS A 240 85.25 -30.40 -6.92
C LYS A 240 86.24 -29.72 -7.86
N ILE A 241 85.98 -29.75 -9.17
CA ILE A 241 86.89 -29.25 -10.21
C ILE A 241 86.64 -27.77 -10.51
N TYR A 242 85.39 -27.30 -10.34
CA TYR A 242 84.95 -25.97 -10.73
C TYR A 242 85.85 -24.81 -10.26
N PRO A 243 86.32 -24.74 -8.99
CA PRO A 243 87.16 -23.62 -8.54
C PRO A 243 88.52 -23.55 -9.25
N ASP A 244 89.14 -24.69 -9.52
CA ASP A 244 90.42 -24.76 -10.21
C ASP A 244 90.23 -24.52 -11.72
N TYR A 245 89.14 -25.00 -12.30
CA TYR A 245 88.73 -24.67 -13.68
C TYR A 245 88.52 -23.16 -13.86
N GLU A 246 87.76 -22.52 -12.97
CA GLU A 246 87.49 -21.08 -13.03
C GLU A 246 88.78 -20.26 -12.88
N ARG A 247 89.68 -20.67 -11.96
CA ARG A 247 91.00 -20.04 -11.81
C ARG A 247 91.85 -20.20 -13.08
N ALA A 248 91.95 -21.41 -13.63
CA ALA A 248 92.73 -21.69 -14.83
C ALA A 248 92.19 -20.93 -16.06
N LYS A 249 90.86 -20.82 -16.18
CA LYS A 249 90.21 -20.02 -17.22
C LYS A 249 90.59 -18.55 -17.11
N ASN A 250 90.51 -17.99 -15.90
CA ASN A 250 90.89 -16.59 -15.65
C ASN A 250 92.39 -16.35 -15.91
N GLU A 251 93.26 -17.28 -15.51
CA GLU A 251 94.70 -17.24 -15.81
C GLU A 251 94.97 -17.25 -17.31
N LYS A 252 94.33 -18.16 -18.06
CA LYS A 252 94.43 -18.24 -19.52
C LYS A 252 93.91 -16.98 -20.20
N ASP A 253 92.76 -16.45 -19.78
CA ASP A 253 92.18 -15.23 -20.37
C ASP A 253 93.03 -13.99 -20.05
N ALA A 254 93.67 -13.92 -18.88
CA ALA A 254 94.64 -12.88 -18.55
C ALA A 254 95.92 -12.99 -19.39
N ALA A 255 96.42 -14.21 -19.61
CA ALA A 255 97.60 -14.46 -20.44
C ALA A 255 97.36 -14.10 -21.93
N VAL A 256 96.16 -14.41 -22.46
CA VAL A 256 95.74 -13.98 -23.81
C VAL A 256 95.77 -12.45 -23.93
N LYS A 257 95.17 -11.73 -22.97
CA LYS A 257 95.18 -10.25 -22.99
C LYS A 257 96.60 -9.67 -22.95
N ARG A 258 97.51 -10.32 -22.22
CA ARG A 258 98.93 -9.91 -22.15
C ARG A 258 99.62 -10.14 -23.50
N LEU A 259 99.40 -11.28 -24.15
CA LEU A 259 99.92 -11.58 -25.48
C LEU A 259 99.44 -10.56 -26.52
N GLU A 260 98.13 -10.32 -26.60
CA GLU A 260 97.54 -9.35 -27.54
C GLU A 260 98.13 -7.93 -27.35
N SER A 261 98.43 -7.54 -26.11
CA SER A 261 99.05 -6.26 -25.79
C SER A 261 100.53 -6.16 -26.24
N ILE A 262 101.31 -7.24 -26.08
CA ILE A 262 102.72 -7.28 -26.51
C ILE A 262 102.78 -7.34 -28.03
N GLU A 263 101.98 -8.18 -28.68
CA GLU A 263 101.87 -8.29 -30.13
C GLU A 263 101.52 -6.93 -30.76
N SER A 264 100.54 -6.22 -30.19
CA SER A 264 100.20 -4.85 -30.59
C SER A 264 101.37 -3.87 -30.46
N SER A 265 102.24 -4.07 -29.48
CA SER A 265 103.42 -3.21 -29.24
C SER A 265 104.55 -3.52 -30.21
N ILE A 266 104.79 -4.80 -30.52
CA ILE A 266 105.71 -5.26 -31.57
C ILE A 266 105.29 -4.68 -32.91
N SER A 267 104.03 -4.88 -33.33
CA SER A 267 103.55 -4.38 -34.62
C SER A 267 103.67 -2.85 -34.73
N ARG A 268 103.47 -2.09 -33.64
CA ARG A 268 103.71 -0.64 -33.66
C ARG A 268 105.18 -0.30 -33.89
N LYS A 269 106.08 -1.03 -33.24
CA LYS A 269 107.54 -0.83 -33.35
C LYS A 269 108.07 -1.28 -34.71
N GLU A 270 107.58 -2.38 -35.28
CA GLU A 270 107.91 -2.82 -36.64
C GLU A 270 107.46 -1.80 -37.69
N ASN A 271 106.26 -1.23 -37.53
CA ASN A 271 105.80 -0.14 -38.40
C ASN A 271 106.66 1.12 -38.25
N GLU A 272 107.09 1.46 -37.03
CA GLU A 272 108.02 2.56 -36.76
C GLU A 272 109.39 2.30 -37.39
N LEU A 273 109.92 1.08 -37.28
CA LEU A 273 111.16 0.62 -37.89
C LEU A 273 111.10 0.75 -39.41
N SER A 274 110.07 0.18 -40.05
CA SER A 274 109.90 0.21 -41.50
C SER A 274 109.81 1.64 -42.04
N ARG A 275 109.16 2.55 -41.30
CA ARG A 275 109.16 3.98 -41.63
C ARG A 275 110.55 4.60 -41.51
N LEU A 276 111.31 4.31 -40.46
CA LEU A 276 112.66 4.83 -40.28
C LEU A 276 113.65 4.27 -41.31
N GLU A 277 113.52 3.00 -41.71
CA GLU A 277 114.31 2.39 -42.78
C GLU A 277 114.06 3.08 -44.12
N SER A 278 112.81 3.41 -44.42
CA SER A 278 112.46 4.22 -45.59
C SER A 278 113.05 5.64 -45.49
N GLU A 279 112.97 6.30 -44.33
CA GLU A 279 113.57 7.63 -44.11
C GLU A 279 115.11 7.61 -44.18
N LEU A 280 115.76 6.49 -43.80
CA LEU A 280 117.21 6.27 -43.93
C LEU A 280 117.63 6.10 -45.39
N ALA A 281 116.86 5.35 -46.19
CA ALA A 281 117.13 5.14 -47.61
C ALA A 281 117.13 6.45 -48.43
N GLU A 282 116.39 7.46 -47.96
CA GLU A 282 116.30 8.78 -48.58
C GLU A 282 117.30 9.81 -48.00
N ALA A 283 118.01 9.48 -46.91
CA ALA A 283 118.90 10.41 -46.22
C ALA A 283 120.28 10.49 -46.87
N THR A 284 120.69 11.69 -47.27
CA THR A 284 121.97 11.94 -47.97
C THR A 284 123.04 12.63 -47.10
N ASP A 285 122.68 13.13 -45.91
CA ASP A 285 123.59 13.77 -44.95
C ASP A 285 124.08 12.78 -43.88
N GLU A 286 125.40 12.77 -43.66
CA GLU A 286 126.10 11.77 -42.83
C GLU A 286 125.69 11.83 -41.34
N ASN A 287 125.37 13.02 -40.79
CA ASN A 287 124.88 13.14 -39.41
C ASN A 287 123.45 12.59 -39.27
N ARG A 288 122.62 12.81 -40.28
CA ARG A 288 121.23 12.29 -40.30
C ARG A 288 121.19 10.78 -40.53
N VAL A 289 122.06 10.25 -41.38
CA VAL A 289 122.26 8.80 -41.58
C VAL A 289 122.68 8.12 -40.27
N ASN A 290 123.70 8.65 -39.58
CA ASN A 290 124.18 8.08 -38.31
C ASN A 290 123.12 8.16 -37.18
N SER A 291 122.35 9.26 -37.13
CA SER A 291 121.25 9.41 -36.16
C SER A 291 120.09 8.46 -36.44
N LEU A 292 119.72 8.25 -37.71
CA LEU A 292 118.66 7.33 -38.11
C LEU A 292 119.11 5.88 -37.91
N GLN A 293 120.34 5.52 -38.25
CA GLN A 293 120.92 4.20 -37.95
C GLN A 293 120.92 3.91 -36.45
N SER A 294 121.33 4.87 -35.61
CA SER A 294 121.29 4.67 -34.15
C SER A 294 119.87 4.47 -33.60
N ARG A 295 118.86 5.13 -34.20
CA ARG A 295 117.43 4.95 -33.84
C ARG A 295 116.87 3.63 -34.37
N ILE A 296 117.22 3.24 -35.60
CA ILE A 296 116.88 1.94 -36.19
C ILE A 296 117.44 0.83 -35.32
N THR A 297 118.74 0.86 -34.99
CA THR A 297 119.36 -0.14 -34.09
C THR A 297 118.76 -0.11 -32.68
N GLY A 298 118.31 1.06 -32.20
CA GLY A 298 117.56 1.18 -30.96
C GLY A 298 116.19 0.50 -31.01
N ILE A 299 115.43 0.71 -32.08
CA ILE A 299 114.10 0.09 -32.29
C ILE A 299 114.22 -1.40 -32.59
N GLU A 300 115.17 -1.83 -33.42
CA GLU A 300 115.47 -3.24 -33.67
C GLU A 300 115.73 -3.97 -32.35
N LYS A 301 116.51 -3.37 -31.44
CA LYS A 301 116.77 -3.92 -30.11
C LYS A 301 115.55 -3.91 -29.19
N ASP A 302 114.67 -2.92 -29.31
CA ASP A 302 113.41 -2.87 -28.56
C ASP A 302 112.40 -3.90 -29.08
N ILE A 303 112.35 -4.14 -30.40
CA ILE A 303 111.58 -5.22 -31.03
C ILE A 303 112.13 -6.57 -30.57
N GLU A 304 113.45 -6.79 -30.63
CA GLU A 304 114.08 -8.04 -30.18
C GLU A 304 113.75 -8.34 -28.71
N LYS A 305 113.75 -7.31 -27.85
CA LYS A 305 113.30 -7.46 -26.45
C LYS A 305 111.81 -7.77 -26.33
N LEU A 306 110.96 -7.10 -27.11
CA LEU A 306 109.52 -7.36 -27.09
C LEU A 306 109.19 -8.74 -27.67
N GLU A 307 109.94 -9.23 -28.65
CA GLU A 307 109.87 -10.59 -29.19
C GLU A 307 110.31 -11.63 -28.14
N GLU A 308 111.38 -11.35 -27.38
CA GLU A 308 111.75 -12.17 -26.22
C GLU A 308 110.66 -12.16 -25.13
N GLU A 309 110.06 -11.00 -24.84
CA GLU A 309 108.94 -10.87 -23.90
C GLU A 309 107.68 -11.58 -24.41
N TYR A 310 107.41 -11.52 -25.71
CA TYR A 310 106.31 -12.23 -26.36
C TYR A 310 106.53 -13.73 -26.28
N SER A 311 107.74 -14.23 -26.56
CA SER A 311 108.09 -15.64 -26.41
C SER A 311 107.87 -16.12 -24.98
N LYS A 312 108.28 -15.34 -23.97
CA LYS A 312 108.03 -15.65 -22.55
C LYS A 312 106.55 -15.62 -22.18
N ALA A 313 105.80 -14.63 -22.66
CA ALA A 313 104.35 -14.52 -22.43
C ALA A 313 103.57 -15.63 -23.16
N TYR A 314 104.07 -16.10 -24.31
CA TYR A 314 103.49 -17.20 -25.08
C TYR A 314 103.68 -18.52 -24.36
N ASP A 315 104.86 -18.75 -23.77
CA ASP A 315 105.10 -19.89 -22.88
C ASP A 315 104.19 -19.88 -21.64
N GLU A 316 103.95 -18.70 -21.05
CA GLU A 316 102.98 -18.53 -19.94
C GLU A 316 101.55 -18.86 -20.39
N TYR A 317 101.11 -18.35 -21.54
CA TYR A 317 99.81 -18.67 -22.13
C TYR A 317 99.67 -20.15 -22.46
N SER A 318 100.66 -20.77 -23.12
CA SER A 318 100.61 -22.18 -23.48
C SER A 318 100.43 -23.06 -22.25
N LYS A 319 101.17 -22.78 -21.17
CA LYS A 319 101.01 -23.50 -19.89
C LYS A 319 99.65 -23.27 -19.24
N ALA A 320 99.13 -22.04 -19.28
CA ALA A 320 97.80 -21.72 -18.77
C ALA A 320 96.68 -22.37 -19.61
N TYR A 321 96.86 -22.42 -20.93
CA TYR A 321 95.95 -23.06 -21.88
C TYR A 321 95.94 -24.58 -21.71
N ASP A 322 97.11 -25.23 -21.60
CA ASP A 322 97.19 -26.68 -21.36
C ASP A 322 96.49 -27.07 -20.06
N ARG A 323 96.70 -26.27 -18.99
CA ARG A 323 96.02 -26.45 -17.70
C ARG A 323 94.52 -26.24 -17.81
N PHE A 324 94.07 -25.18 -18.49
CA PHE A 324 92.66 -24.92 -18.72
C PHE A 324 92.00 -26.02 -19.58
N SER A 325 92.62 -26.42 -20.69
CA SER A 325 92.11 -27.44 -21.61
C SER A 325 91.97 -28.79 -20.94
N ALA A 326 92.93 -29.18 -20.08
CA ALA A 326 92.84 -30.41 -19.31
C ALA A 326 91.65 -30.38 -18.33
N LEU A 327 91.47 -29.27 -17.59
CA LEU A 327 90.36 -29.08 -16.66
C LEU A 327 89.00 -28.91 -17.38
N GLU A 328 88.98 -28.29 -18.57
CA GLU A 328 87.80 -28.13 -19.42
C GLU A 328 87.32 -29.49 -19.94
N GLU A 329 88.23 -30.34 -20.39
CA GLU A 329 87.87 -31.70 -20.82
C GLU A 329 87.31 -32.52 -19.65
N GLU A 330 87.90 -32.38 -18.45
CA GLU A 330 87.47 -33.09 -17.26
C GLU A 330 86.12 -32.59 -16.72
N ILE A 331 85.91 -31.27 -16.61
CA ILE A 331 84.64 -30.70 -16.12
C ILE A 331 83.49 -30.92 -17.11
N THR A 332 83.78 -30.98 -18.42
CA THR A 332 82.78 -31.24 -19.47
C THR A 332 82.24 -32.67 -19.39
N LYS A 333 83.05 -33.65 -18.94
CA LYS A 333 82.57 -35.03 -18.73
C LYS A 333 81.42 -35.07 -17.72
N TYR A 334 81.56 -34.37 -16.60
CA TYR A 334 80.51 -34.27 -15.59
C TYR A 334 79.32 -33.42 -16.07
N LYS A 335 79.59 -32.31 -16.77
CA LYS A 335 78.53 -31.45 -17.32
C LYS A 335 77.65 -32.17 -18.33
N ASN A 336 78.22 -32.99 -19.22
CA ASN A 336 77.47 -33.76 -20.21
C ASN A 336 76.48 -34.74 -19.54
N VAL A 337 76.87 -35.36 -18.43
CA VAL A 337 75.96 -36.24 -17.67
C VAL A 337 74.79 -35.43 -17.11
N LEU A 338 75.05 -34.27 -16.52
CA LEU A 338 74.01 -33.39 -15.98
C LEU A 338 73.07 -32.87 -17.08
N ASP A 339 73.61 -32.40 -18.22
CA ASP A 339 72.84 -31.88 -19.35
C ASP A 339 72.04 -32.98 -20.08
N GLN A 340 72.45 -34.25 -19.98
CA GLN A 340 71.69 -35.37 -20.51
C GLN A 340 70.56 -35.82 -19.57
N LYS A 341 70.83 -35.88 -18.25
CA LYS A 341 69.94 -36.52 -17.27
C LYS A 341 68.93 -35.57 -16.62
N LEU A 342 69.32 -34.34 -16.29
CA LEU A 342 68.43 -33.39 -15.61
C LEU A 342 67.20 -32.99 -16.44
N PRO A 343 67.29 -32.76 -17.77
CA PRO A 343 66.11 -32.49 -18.58
C PRO A 343 65.10 -33.65 -18.57
N GLN A 344 65.59 -34.89 -18.53
CA GLN A 344 64.73 -36.08 -18.43
C GLN A 344 64.01 -36.12 -17.07
N VAL A 345 64.74 -35.90 -15.97
CA VAL A 345 64.16 -35.80 -14.62
C VAL A 345 63.12 -34.68 -14.52
N ILE A 346 63.43 -33.50 -15.07
CA ILE A 346 62.51 -32.34 -15.11
C ILE A 346 61.23 -32.69 -15.88
N ASN A 347 61.35 -33.38 -17.02
CA ASN A 347 60.17 -33.83 -17.77
C ASN A 347 59.34 -34.84 -16.96
N ASP A 348 59.98 -35.83 -16.34
CA ASP A 348 59.28 -36.84 -15.55
C ASP A 348 58.56 -36.22 -14.34
N LEU A 349 59.20 -35.28 -13.63
CA LEU A 349 58.56 -34.51 -12.54
C LEU A 349 57.35 -33.69 -13.04
N ASN A 350 57.48 -33.01 -14.19
CA ASN A 350 56.36 -32.27 -14.80
C ASN A 350 55.19 -33.18 -15.19
N GLN A 351 55.47 -34.37 -15.72
CA GLN A 351 54.43 -35.36 -16.02
C GLN A 351 53.75 -35.87 -14.74
N ALA A 352 54.51 -36.10 -13.65
CA ALA A 352 53.94 -36.46 -12.36
C ALA A 352 53.04 -35.35 -11.77
N ILE A 353 53.46 -34.08 -11.85
CA ILE A 353 52.64 -32.91 -11.44
C ILE A 353 51.35 -32.85 -12.26
N THR A 354 51.43 -33.09 -13.57
CA THR A 354 50.26 -33.11 -14.47
C THR A 354 49.29 -34.23 -14.09
N SER A 355 49.78 -35.44 -13.85
CA SER A 355 48.98 -36.56 -13.34
C SER A 355 48.30 -36.19 -12.02
N ASN A 356 49.02 -35.56 -11.08
CA ASN A 356 48.46 -35.10 -9.81
C ASN A 356 47.34 -34.07 -9.98
N LYS A 357 47.52 -33.07 -10.84
CA LYS A 357 46.48 -32.07 -11.16
C LYS A 357 45.24 -32.69 -11.80
N ASN A 358 45.42 -33.73 -12.63
CA ASN A 358 44.30 -34.47 -13.22
C ASN A 358 43.53 -35.33 -12.21
N MET A 359 44.21 -35.90 -11.20
CA MET A 359 43.55 -36.58 -10.08
C MET A 359 42.69 -35.62 -9.27
N VAL A 360 43.25 -34.47 -8.87
CA VAL A 360 42.51 -33.39 -8.19
C VAL A 360 41.29 -32.98 -9.00
N SER A 361 41.46 -32.73 -10.30
CA SER A 361 40.35 -32.33 -11.18
C SER A 361 39.23 -33.39 -11.27
N SER A 362 39.60 -34.68 -11.29
CA SER A 362 38.64 -35.79 -11.34
C SER A 362 37.85 -35.92 -10.02
N LEU A 363 38.53 -35.76 -8.88
CA LEU A 363 37.86 -35.76 -7.58
C LEU A 363 37.03 -34.49 -7.36
N GLN A 364 37.47 -33.33 -7.84
CA GLN A 364 36.70 -32.10 -7.77
C GLN A 364 35.38 -32.21 -8.55
N TYR A 365 35.38 -32.92 -9.67
CA TYR A 365 34.15 -33.23 -10.40
C TYR A 365 33.17 -34.04 -9.55
N LEU A 366 33.65 -35.09 -8.86
CA LEU A 366 32.82 -35.89 -7.95
C LEU A 366 32.34 -35.04 -6.75
N LEU A 367 33.22 -34.23 -6.17
CA LEU A 367 32.89 -33.34 -5.05
C LEU A 367 31.79 -32.34 -5.42
N ASN A 368 31.88 -31.72 -6.60
CA ASN A 368 30.86 -30.80 -7.11
C ASN A 368 29.52 -31.50 -7.34
N HIS A 369 29.55 -32.73 -7.87
CA HIS A 369 28.34 -33.56 -8.05
C HIS A 369 27.66 -33.86 -6.71
N LEU A 370 28.42 -34.35 -5.71
CA LEU A 370 27.90 -34.63 -4.37
C LEU A 370 27.36 -33.35 -3.69
N SER A 371 28.09 -32.24 -3.80
CA SER A 371 27.70 -30.95 -3.22
C SER A 371 26.43 -30.40 -3.84
N THR A 372 26.26 -30.53 -5.17
CA THR A 372 25.04 -30.10 -5.87
C THR A 372 23.83 -30.89 -5.38
N HIS A 373 23.96 -32.21 -5.26
CA HIS A 373 22.88 -33.04 -4.72
C HIS A 373 22.59 -32.74 -3.25
N LYS A 374 23.59 -32.39 -2.44
CA LYS A 374 23.37 -31.92 -1.06
C LYS A 374 22.51 -30.65 -1.02
N GLU A 375 22.77 -29.69 -1.89
CA GLU A 375 21.97 -28.47 -2.01
C GLU A 375 20.54 -28.76 -2.49
N TYR A 376 20.34 -29.72 -3.41
CA TYR A 376 18.99 -30.18 -3.79
C TYR A 376 18.20 -30.71 -2.58
N HIS A 377 18.81 -31.54 -1.73
CA HIS A 377 18.12 -32.07 -0.54
C HIS A 377 17.80 -30.99 0.48
N LYS A 378 18.74 -30.07 0.74
CA LYS A 378 18.50 -28.95 1.66
C LYS A 378 17.35 -28.06 1.19
N GLU A 379 17.28 -27.76 -0.11
CA GLU A 379 16.17 -26.97 -0.66
C GLU A 379 14.83 -27.70 -0.49
N LEU A 380 14.79 -29.02 -0.76
CA LEU A 380 13.59 -29.82 -0.53
C LEU A 380 13.15 -29.83 0.93
N ILE A 381 14.09 -29.96 1.88
CA ILE A 381 13.81 -29.85 3.32
C ILE A 381 13.24 -28.47 3.64
N SER A 382 13.82 -27.40 3.10
CA SER A 382 13.30 -26.04 3.28
C SER A 382 11.89 -25.85 2.73
N ILE A 383 11.57 -26.45 1.57
CA ILE A 383 10.23 -26.41 0.98
C ILE A 383 9.24 -27.12 1.91
N ILE A 384 9.60 -28.30 2.42
CA ILE A 384 8.77 -29.08 3.35
C ILE A 384 8.55 -28.33 4.67
N ASP A 385 9.60 -27.73 5.23
CA ASP A 385 9.53 -26.95 6.48
C ASP A 385 8.60 -25.74 6.36
N GLN A 386 8.44 -25.17 5.16
CA GLN A 386 7.49 -24.09 4.88
C GLN A 386 6.06 -24.57 4.59
N LEU A 387 5.88 -25.81 4.11
CA LEU A 387 4.56 -26.35 3.75
C LEU A 387 3.66 -26.58 4.98
N GLY A 388 4.21 -27.09 6.08
CA GLY A 388 3.44 -27.40 7.29
C GLY A 388 2.68 -26.19 7.88
N PRO A 389 3.37 -25.06 8.17
CA PRO A 389 2.72 -23.84 8.63
C PRO A 389 1.67 -23.29 7.64
N LYS A 390 1.95 -23.34 6.33
CA LYS A 390 1.03 -22.87 5.28
C LYS A 390 -0.25 -23.71 5.22
N LEU A 391 -0.15 -25.04 5.34
CA LEU A 391 -1.32 -25.93 5.39
C LEU A 391 -2.17 -25.66 6.64
N THR A 392 -1.54 -25.41 7.78
CA THR A 392 -2.25 -25.07 9.03
C THR A 392 -2.97 -23.73 8.92
N GLU A 393 -2.31 -22.72 8.33
CA GLU A 393 -2.93 -21.42 8.07
C GLU A 393 -4.10 -21.54 7.08
N LEU A 394 -3.95 -22.35 6.03
CA LEU A 394 -5.00 -22.62 5.05
C LEU A 394 -6.23 -23.22 5.72
N ASP A 395 -6.06 -24.25 6.55
CA ASP A 395 -7.16 -24.91 7.25
C ASP A 395 -7.89 -23.95 8.19
N LYS A 396 -7.14 -23.12 8.93
CA LYS A 396 -7.71 -22.12 9.83
C LYS A 396 -8.54 -21.09 9.05
N LYS A 397 -7.93 -20.42 8.06
CA LYS A 397 -8.59 -19.34 7.29
C LYS A 397 -9.78 -19.86 6.48
N SER A 398 -9.65 -21.01 5.83
CA SER A 398 -10.74 -21.59 5.04
C SER A 398 -11.93 -22.00 5.91
N SER A 399 -11.69 -22.60 7.08
CA SER A 399 -12.77 -22.98 8.01
C SER A 399 -13.52 -21.77 8.57
N GLU A 400 -12.80 -20.67 8.86
CA GLU A 400 -13.41 -19.40 9.28
C GLU A 400 -14.34 -18.84 8.18
N ILE A 401 -13.89 -18.81 6.92
CA ILE A 401 -14.70 -18.31 5.79
C ILE A 401 -15.92 -19.20 5.52
N LEU A 402 -15.77 -20.52 5.52
CA LEU A 402 -16.89 -21.44 5.27
C LEU A 402 -17.96 -21.33 6.37
N LYS A 403 -17.54 -21.11 7.62
CA LYS A 403 -18.47 -20.85 8.72
C LYS A 403 -19.20 -19.51 8.53
N GLU A 404 -18.47 -18.44 8.21
CA GLU A 404 -19.07 -17.13 7.93
C GLU A 404 -20.04 -17.17 6.74
N ALA A 405 -19.72 -17.95 5.70
CA ALA A 405 -20.57 -18.12 4.53
C ALA A 405 -21.86 -18.88 4.87
N ASN A 406 -21.79 -19.94 5.67
CA ASN A 406 -22.96 -20.70 6.10
C ASN A 406 -23.88 -19.91 7.05
N ASP A 407 -23.31 -18.96 7.80
CA ASP A 407 -24.06 -18.12 8.74
C ASP A 407 -24.76 -16.93 8.05
N ASN A 408 -24.62 -16.74 6.72
CA ASN A 408 -25.10 -15.56 5.98
C ASN A 408 -25.91 -15.92 4.73
N ASP A 409 -27.18 -15.48 4.64
CA ASP A 409 -28.15 -15.86 3.57
C ASP A 409 -27.97 -15.09 2.23
N GLY A 410 -26.76 -14.68 1.87
CA GLY A 410 -26.45 -13.82 0.72
C GLY A 410 -25.88 -14.56 -0.49
N ILE A 411 -26.19 -14.11 -1.73
CA ILE A 411 -25.67 -14.72 -2.97
C ILE A 411 -24.13 -14.72 -3.03
N VAL A 412 -23.49 -13.69 -2.47
CA VAL A 412 -22.02 -13.63 -2.39
C VAL A 412 -21.49 -14.72 -1.47
N ALA A 413 -22.14 -14.94 -0.31
CA ALA A 413 -21.76 -15.97 0.66
C ALA A 413 -21.85 -17.38 0.04
N ASP A 414 -22.96 -17.70 -0.62
CA ASP A 414 -23.16 -18.98 -1.31
C ASP A 414 -22.10 -19.24 -2.39
N LYS A 415 -21.81 -18.22 -3.21
CA LYS A 415 -20.83 -18.32 -4.28
C LYS A 415 -19.40 -18.45 -3.74
N VAL A 416 -19.05 -17.68 -2.71
CA VAL A 416 -17.74 -17.74 -2.04
C VAL A 416 -17.55 -19.12 -1.41
N GLY A 417 -18.51 -19.57 -0.60
CA GLY A 417 -18.46 -20.84 0.11
C GLY A 417 -18.42 -22.04 -0.84
N GLY A 418 -19.32 -22.09 -1.84
CA GLY A 418 -19.42 -23.20 -2.78
C GLY A 418 -18.21 -23.35 -3.71
N GLU A 419 -17.59 -22.24 -4.14
CA GLU A 419 -16.38 -22.29 -4.97
C GLU A 419 -15.12 -22.61 -4.13
N LEU A 420 -15.03 -22.04 -2.92
CA LEU A 420 -13.93 -22.33 -2.00
C LEU A 420 -13.93 -23.81 -1.58
N ASP A 421 -15.09 -24.39 -1.27
CA ASP A 421 -15.22 -25.81 -0.91
C ASP A 421 -14.69 -26.73 -2.04
N LYS A 422 -15.04 -26.45 -3.30
CA LYS A 422 -14.53 -27.19 -4.47
C LYS A 422 -13.01 -27.09 -4.61
N GLN A 423 -12.44 -25.92 -4.38
CA GLN A 423 -11.00 -25.71 -4.51
C GLN A 423 -10.23 -26.41 -3.37
N LEU A 424 -10.75 -26.40 -2.15
CA LEU A 424 -10.13 -27.07 -1.00
C LEU A 424 -10.09 -28.60 -1.18
N GLN A 425 -11.06 -29.18 -1.89
CA GLN A 425 -11.04 -30.61 -2.26
C GLN A 425 -9.86 -30.98 -3.17
N LEU A 426 -9.25 -30.00 -3.86
CA LEU A 426 -8.10 -30.20 -4.76
C LEU A 426 -6.75 -30.03 -4.05
N VAL A 427 -6.73 -29.62 -2.77
CA VAL A 427 -5.49 -29.40 -2.01
C VAL A 427 -5.07 -30.68 -1.31
N GLN A 428 -3.86 -31.15 -1.61
CA GLN A 428 -3.24 -32.29 -0.94
C GLN A 428 -2.73 -31.88 0.45
N LYS A 429 -3.26 -32.51 1.51
CA LYS A 429 -2.98 -32.18 2.94
C LYS A 429 -2.12 -33.23 3.67
N GLU A 430 -1.36 -34.02 2.92
CA GLU A 430 -0.54 -35.09 3.48
C GLU A 430 0.59 -34.57 4.39
N THR A 431 1.02 -35.39 5.35
CA THR A 431 2.16 -35.07 6.23
C THR A 431 3.48 -35.40 5.55
N PHE A 432 4.45 -34.47 5.58
CA PHE A 432 5.74 -34.60 4.89
C PHE A 432 6.89 -35.09 5.80
N ASP A 433 6.60 -35.53 7.02
CA ASP A 433 7.62 -35.89 8.03
C ASP A 433 8.53 -37.03 7.58
N GLU A 434 7.96 -38.07 6.95
CA GLU A 434 8.74 -39.21 6.45
C GLU A 434 9.69 -38.79 5.32
N ILE A 435 9.20 -37.99 4.37
CA ILE A 435 9.99 -37.45 3.25
C ILE A 435 11.12 -36.60 3.82
N ARG A 436 10.82 -35.69 4.75
CA ARG A 436 11.80 -34.83 5.42
C ARG A 436 12.88 -35.62 6.15
N SER A 437 12.48 -36.66 6.90
CA SER A 437 13.40 -37.52 7.66
C SER A 437 14.36 -38.26 6.73
N LYS A 438 13.84 -38.83 5.64
CA LYS A 438 14.65 -39.51 4.62
C LYS A 438 15.62 -38.55 3.92
N LEU A 439 15.16 -37.37 3.51
CA LEU A 439 16.02 -36.35 2.91
C LEU A 439 17.13 -35.89 3.87
N SER A 440 16.84 -35.76 5.16
CA SER A 440 17.83 -35.39 6.17
C SER A 440 18.89 -36.48 6.33
N SER A 441 18.48 -37.75 6.38
CA SER A 441 19.40 -38.89 6.39
C SER A 441 20.31 -38.92 5.17
N ASN A 442 19.77 -38.60 3.98
CA ASN A 442 20.58 -38.52 2.76
C ASN A 442 21.64 -37.40 2.84
N VAL A 443 21.31 -36.26 3.44
CA VAL A 443 22.27 -35.16 3.66
C VAL A 443 23.43 -35.61 4.54
N ASP A 444 23.16 -36.33 5.63
CA ASP A 444 24.21 -36.86 6.53
C ASP A 444 25.19 -37.79 5.80
N TRP A 445 24.69 -38.59 4.85
CA TRP A 445 25.53 -39.45 4.02
C TRP A 445 26.31 -38.68 2.95
N LEU A 446 25.68 -37.71 2.29
CA LEU A 446 26.35 -36.81 1.37
C LEU A 446 27.50 -36.07 2.06
N ASP A 447 27.31 -35.62 3.30
CA ASP A 447 28.36 -34.99 4.10
C ASP A 447 29.56 -35.90 4.35
N LYS A 448 29.32 -37.15 4.75
CA LYS A 448 30.39 -38.15 4.93
C LYS A 448 31.18 -38.41 3.64
N TRP A 449 30.50 -38.51 2.50
CA TRP A 449 31.17 -38.75 1.22
C TRP A 449 31.92 -37.52 0.72
N ILE A 450 31.36 -36.32 0.90
CA ILE A 450 32.01 -35.03 0.58
C ILE A 450 33.29 -34.89 1.39
N GLU A 451 33.24 -35.13 2.70
CA GLU A 451 34.42 -35.07 3.59
C GLU A 451 35.50 -36.06 3.16
N ALA A 452 35.12 -37.32 2.86
CA ALA A 452 36.07 -38.33 2.40
C ALA A 452 36.79 -37.95 1.09
N VAL A 453 36.06 -37.35 0.13
CA VAL A 453 36.64 -36.90 -1.15
C VAL A 453 37.51 -35.66 -0.95
N ALA A 454 37.06 -34.69 -0.13
CA ALA A 454 37.79 -33.46 0.15
C ALA A 454 39.15 -33.73 0.83
N LEU A 455 39.19 -34.59 1.84
CA LEU A 455 40.44 -34.97 2.50
C LEU A 455 41.46 -35.61 1.53
N CYS A 456 40.99 -36.37 0.55
CA CYS A 456 41.88 -36.94 -0.46
C CYS A 456 42.40 -35.87 -1.45
N ILE A 457 41.57 -34.87 -1.79
CA ILE A 457 41.98 -33.73 -2.61
C ILE A 457 43.08 -32.95 -1.89
N GLU A 458 42.89 -32.63 -0.60
CA GLU A 458 43.89 -31.92 0.22
C GLU A 458 45.24 -32.65 0.23
N ALA A 459 45.23 -33.98 0.37
CA ALA A 459 46.45 -34.79 0.32
C ALA A 459 47.14 -34.73 -1.06
N PHE A 460 46.37 -34.69 -2.16
CA PHE A 460 46.94 -34.50 -3.50
C PHE A 460 47.47 -33.07 -3.71
N GLU A 461 46.81 -32.05 -3.20
CA GLU A 461 47.29 -30.67 -3.30
C GLU A 461 48.61 -30.46 -2.54
N GLU A 462 48.73 -31.03 -1.34
CA GLU A 462 49.97 -31.02 -0.57
C GLU A 462 51.11 -31.75 -1.31
N CYS A 463 50.84 -32.95 -1.82
CA CYS A 463 51.80 -33.71 -2.62
C CYS A 463 52.23 -32.94 -3.89
N GLY A 464 51.27 -32.29 -4.55
CA GLY A 464 51.51 -31.42 -5.71
C GLY A 464 52.45 -30.27 -5.40
N SER A 465 52.25 -29.59 -4.27
CA SER A 465 53.15 -28.51 -3.82
C SER A 465 54.57 -29.03 -3.53
N ASN A 466 54.70 -30.20 -2.91
CA ASN A 466 56.02 -30.78 -2.64
C ASN A 466 56.72 -31.27 -3.92
N LEU A 467 55.98 -31.75 -4.92
CA LEU A 467 56.51 -32.06 -6.25
C LEU A 467 57.05 -30.82 -6.97
N GLU A 468 56.33 -29.71 -6.91
CA GLU A 468 56.79 -28.44 -7.50
C GLU A 468 58.09 -27.96 -6.84
N LYS A 469 58.28 -28.17 -5.53
CA LYS A 469 59.56 -27.91 -4.86
C LYS A 469 60.69 -28.82 -5.34
N ALA A 470 60.41 -30.12 -5.54
CA ALA A 470 61.40 -31.08 -6.06
C ALA A 470 61.80 -30.74 -7.51
N LEU A 471 60.85 -30.28 -8.33
CA LEU A 471 61.09 -29.76 -9.67
C LEU A 471 62.01 -28.52 -9.61
N GLU A 472 61.73 -27.57 -8.73
CA GLU A 472 62.55 -26.38 -8.55
C GLU A 472 64.00 -26.73 -8.15
N GLN A 473 64.19 -27.74 -7.30
CA GLN A 473 65.52 -28.25 -6.95
C GLN A 473 66.25 -28.80 -8.19
N ALA A 474 65.60 -29.65 -8.98
CA ALA A 474 66.19 -30.22 -10.20
C ALA A 474 66.57 -29.12 -11.22
N GLU A 475 65.70 -28.13 -11.43
CA GLU A 475 65.99 -26.99 -12.31
C GLU A 475 67.15 -26.13 -11.79
N LYS A 476 67.25 -25.92 -10.47
CA LYS A 476 68.36 -25.17 -9.87
C LYS A 476 69.69 -25.89 -10.07
N VAL A 477 69.71 -27.22 -9.86
CA VAL A 477 70.90 -28.04 -10.13
C VAL A 477 71.30 -27.97 -11.61
N HIS A 478 70.33 -27.94 -12.53
CA HIS A 478 70.62 -27.84 -13.96
C HIS A 478 71.20 -26.48 -14.37
N ARG A 479 70.64 -25.38 -13.84
CA ARG A 479 71.11 -24.01 -14.15
C ARG A 479 72.46 -23.68 -13.52
N GLU A 480 72.67 -24.10 -12.27
CA GLU A 480 73.83 -23.70 -11.47
C GLU A 480 74.45 -24.91 -10.72
N PRO A 481 75.04 -25.90 -11.43
CA PRO A 481 75.54 -27.12 -10.80
C PRO A 481 76.60 -26.90 -9.73
N GLN A 482 77.35 -25.80 -9.85
CA GLN A 482 78.41 -25.39 -8.92
C GLN A 482 77.90 -24.89 -7.57
N LYS A 483 76.61 -24.55 -7.45
CA LYS A 483 76.02 -24.14 -6.18
C LYS A 483 75.57 -25.38 -5.40
N GLY A 484 75.74 -25.35 -4.08
CA GLY A 484 75.52 -26.51 -3.19
C GLY A 484 74.08 -27.04 -3.08
N THR A 485 73.15 -26.61 -3.92
CA THR A 485 71.78 -27.17 -4.02
C THR A 485 71.86 -28.60 -4.53
N ARG A 486 71.13 -29.53 -3.90
CA ARG A 486 71.07 -30.94 -4.31
C ARG A 486 69.66 -31.31 -4.75
N PHE A 487 69.59 -32.24 -5.68
CA PHE A 487 68.35 -32.94 -6.01
C PHE A 487 68.36 -34.30 -5.31
N ASP A 488 67.45 -34.50 -4.36
CA ASP A 488 67.37 -35.71 -3.53
C ASP A 488 66.28 -36.70 -4.01
N GLY A 489 65.65 -36.41 -5.14
CA GLY A 489 64.49 -37.14 -5.62
C GLY A 489 63.21 -36.75 -4.87
N PHE A 490 62.15 -37.51 -5.09
CA PHE A 490 60.86 -37.33 -4.41
C PHE A 490 60.33 -38.68 -3.91
N LYS A 491 60.23 -38.82 -2.58
CA LYS A 491 59.85 -40.10 -1.92
C LYS A 491 58.41 -40.11 -1.41
N GLU A 492 57.80 -38.94 -1.26
CA GLU A 492 56.48 -38.79 -0.66
C GLU A 492 55.34 -39.14 -1.62
N TYR A 493 55.61 -39.39 -2.91
CA TYR A 493 54.53 -39.62 -3.88
C TYR A 493 53.61 -40.76 -3.45
N THR A 494 54.16 -41.87 -2.94
CA THR A 494 53.40 -43.04 -2.47
C THR A 494 52.67 -42.84 -1.14
N SER A 495 52.91 -41.74 -0.43
CA SER A 495 52.22 -41.45 0.84
C SER A 495 50.71 -41.23 0.63
N VAL A 496 50.33 -40.74 -0.56
CA VAL A 496 48.94 -40.45 -0.91
C VAL A 496 48.12 -41.73 -1.18
N THR A 497 48.75 -42.90 -1.33
CA THR A 497 48.05 -44.20 -1.45
C THR A 497 47.09 -44.41 -0.26
N SER A 498 47.54 -44.07 0.95
CA SER A 498 46.74 -44.21 2.16
C SER A 498 45.48 -43.33 2.13
N ALA A 499 45.59 -42.12 1.58
CA ALA A 499 44.45 -41.23 1.39
C ALA A 499 43.48 -41.78 0.34
N ILE A 500 43.98 -42.32 -0.78
CA ILE A 500 43.16 -42.96 -1.82
C ILE A 500 42.40 -44.16 -1.26
N GLU A 501 43.07 -45.05 -0.52
CA GLU A 501 42.45 -46.24 0.10
C GLU A 501 41.41 -45.86 1.16
N THR A 502 41.70 -44.86 1.99
CA THR A 502 40.77 -44.34 3.00
C THR A 502 39.53 -43.75 2.34
N MET A 503 39.70 -42.95 1.29
CA MET A 503 38.62 -42.34 0.53
C MET A 503 37.77 -43.40 -0.17
N LYS A 504 38.37 -44.41 -0.81
CA LYS A 504 37.66 -45.56 -1.39
C LYS A 504 36.87 -46.36 -0.34
N THR A 505 37.43 -46.53 0.84
CA THR A 505 36.76 -47.24 1.96
C THR A 505 35.54 -46.45 2.45
N ASN A 506 35.71 -45.15 2.72
CA ASN A 506 34.66 -44.27 3.24
C ASN A 506 33.57 -43.96 2.21
N THR A 507 33.83 -44.19 0.91
CA THR A 507 32.86 -44.04 -0.19
C THR A 507 32.36 -45.39 -0.74
N SER A 508 32.63 -46.50 -0.06
CA SER A 508 32.22 -47.83 -0.50
C SER A 508 30.71 -48.02 -0.59
N SER A 509 29.94 -47.27 0.22
CA SER A 509 28.47 -47.26 0.21
C SER A 509 27.87 -46.43 -0.93
N LEU A 510 28.64 -45.54 -1.56
CA LEU A 510 28.22 -44.72 -2.71
C LEU A 510 28.20 -45.61 -3.98
N LYS A 511 27.05 -46.23 -4.28
CA LYS A 511 26.87 -47.14 -5.43
C LYS A 511 25.94 -46.54 -6.50
N ALA A 512 25.48 -47.32 -7.48
CA ALA A 512 24.35 -46.87 -8.29
C ALA A 512 23.09 -46.80 -7.41
N LEU A 513 22.16 -45.89 -7.70
CA LEU A 513 20.98 -45.66 -6.86
C LEU A 513 20.21 -46.95 -6.51
N LYS A 514 20.04 -47.85 -7.49
CA LYS A 514 19.37 -49.15 -7.34
C LYS A 514 20.12 -50.17 -6.44
N ASP A 515 21.41 -49.96 -6.22
CA ASP A 515 22.31 -50.88 -5.51
C ASP A 515 22.72 -50.35 -4.12
N MET A 516 22.25 -49.14 -3.75
CA MET A 516 22.44 -48.58 -2.41
C MET A 516 21.41 -49.15 -1.43
N GLU A 517 21.83 -49.36 -0.19
CA GLU A 517 20.91 -49.76 0.88
C GLU A 517 20.00 -48.57 1.25
N GLU A 518 18.73 -48.85 1.56
CA GLU A 518 17.70 -47.81 1.74
C GLU A 518 18.01 -46.83 2.90
N TRP A 519 18.71 -47.31 3.93
CA TRP A 519 19.17 -46.51 5.08
C TRP A 519 20.47 -45.72 4.81
N VAL A 520 21.12 -45.96 3.67
CA VAL A 520 22.26 -45.18 3.19
C VAL A 520 21.77 -44.00 2.38
N TYR A 521 21.05 -44.27 1.29
CA TYR A 521 20.49 -43.22 0.46
C TYR A 521 19.27 -43.75 -0.28
N SER A 522 18.13 -43.10 -0.10
CA SER A 522 16.88 -43.45 -0.78
C SER A 522 16.12 -42.19 -1.17
N ILE A 523 15.49 -42.21 -2.35
CA ILE A 523 14.63 -41.12 -2.80
C ILE A 523 13.22 -41.40 -2.26
N PRO A 524 12.63 -40.50 -1.47
CA PRO A 524 11.26 -40.66 -1.02
C PRO A 524 10.28 -40.67 -2.19
N SER A 525 9.30 -41.56 -2.17
CA SER A 525 8.18 -41.55 -3.13
C SER A 525 7.17 -40.46 -2.76
N PHE A 526 6.78 -39.64 -3.72
CA PHE A 526 5.73 -38.64 -3.56
C PHE A 526 4.85 -38.60 -4.80
N GLU A 527 3.57 -38.93 -4.65
CA GLU A 527 2.60 -38.81 -5.75
C GLU A 527 1.87 -37.48 -5.66
N LEU A 528 2.03 -36.64 -6.68
CA LEU A 528 1.32 -35.37 -6.75
C LEU A 528 -0.12 -35.58 -7.24
N SER A 529 -1.10 -35.26 -6.40
CA SER A 529 -2.52 -35.29 -6.75
C SER A 529 -3.14 -33.90 -6.59
N PRO A 530 -3.83 -33.36 -7.61
CA PRO A 530 -3.90 -33.85 -9.00
C PRO A 530 -2.53 -33.80 -9.71
N LYS A 531 -2.33 -34.60 -10.77
CA LYS A 531 -1.05 -34.66 -11.51
C LYS A 531 -0.65 -33.30 -12.08
N ALA A 532 0.66 -33.04 -12.13
CA ALA A 532 1.18 -31.82 -12.73
C ALA A 532 0.92 -31.79 -14.24
N ASN A 533 0.53 -30.63 -14.75
CA ASN A 533 0.41 -30.42 -16.20
C ASN A 533 1.72 -29.86 -16.81
N SER A 534 1.81 -29.78 -18.15
CA SER A 534 3.03 -29.36 -18.86
C SER A 534 3.55 -27.96 -18.50
N ASN A 535 2.69 -27.08 -17.99
CA ASN A 535 3.07 -25.71 -17.68
C ASN A 535 3.44 -25.53 -16.21
N GLU A 536 2.84 -26.28 -15.29
CA GLU A 536 3.40 -26.46 -13.93
C GLU A 536 4.84 -27.01 -14.03
N TYR A 537 5.10 -27.89 -14.99
CA TYR A 537 6.46 -28.33 -15.32
C TYR A 537 7.34 -27.20 -15.90
N ASN A 538 6.83 -26.37 -16.80
CA ASN A 538 7.57 -25.18 -17.28
C ASN A 538 7.87 -24.18 -16.15
N ALA A 539 6.94 -23.97 -15.21
CA ALA A 539 7.16 -23.14 -14.03
C ALA A 539 8.25 -23.74 -13.12
N PHE A 540 8.26 -25.06 -12.93
CA PHE A 540 9.35 -25.76 -12.27
C PHE A 540 10.69 -25.54 -12.99
N LYS A 541 10.75 -25.67 -14.32
CA LYS A 541 11.97 -25.42 -15.11
C LYS A 541 12.51 -24.00 -14.91
N ILE A 542 11.64 -23.00 -14.91
CA ILE A 542 12.01 -21.60 -14.64
C ILE A 542 12.57 -21.44 -13.22
N TRP A 543 11.85 -21.93 -12.22
CA TRP A 543 12.26 -21.88 -10.82
C TRP A 543 13.61 -22.59 -10.61
N PHE A 544 13.77 -23.78 -11.17
CA PHE A 544 14.98 -24.59 -11.05
C PHE A 544 16.19 -23.91 -11.70
N ASN A 545 16.04 -23.35 -12.91
CA ASN A 545 17.10 -22.58 -13.58
C ASN A 545 17.52 -21.36 -12.76
N GLN A 546 16.57 -20.64 -12.17
CA GLN A 546 16.85 -19.48 -11.31
C GLN A 546 17.60 -19.89 -10.03
N LYS A 547 17.21 -21.02 -9.43
CA LYS A 547 17.77 -21.47 -8.15
C LYS A 547 19.15 -22.10 -8.30
N PHE A 548 19.36 -22.91 -9.33
CA PHE A 548 20.56 -23.74 -9.49
C PHE A 548 21.39 -23.40 -10.74
N SER A 549 21.08 -22.29 -11.44
CA SER A 549 21.80 -21.80 -12.63
C SER A 549 21.96 -22.84 -13.75
N ASN A 550 21.01 -23.77 -13.84
CA ASN A 550 20.96 -24.79 -14.90
C ASN A 550 20.24 -24.24 -16.15
N ILE A 551 20.38 -24.90 -17.30
CA ILE A 551 19.81 -24.46 -18.57
C ILE A 551 18.75 -25.46 -19.05
N TYR A 552 17.56 -25.39 -18.46
CA TYR A 552 16.36 -25.96 -19.08
C TYR A 552 15.82 -25.07 -20.20
N GLU A 553 15.47 -25.67 -21.33
CA GLU A 553 14.74 -25.00 -22.40
C GLU A 553 13.25 -24.84 -22.00
N VAL A 554 12.74 -23.61 -22.11
CA VAL A 554 11.37 -23.23 -21.76
C VAL A 554 10.56 -23.02 -23.04
N ASP A 555 9.38 -23.62 -23.09
CA ASP A 555 8.47 -23.61 -24.25
C ASP A 555 8.05 -22.17 -24.64
N GLU A 556 7.91 -21.89 -25.94
CA GLU A 556 7.53 -20.55 -26.45
C GLU A 556 6.19 -20.00 -25.91
N PRO A 557 5.10 -20.79 -25.81
CA PRO A 557 3.83 -20.29 -25.30
C PRO A 557 3.91 -19.80 -23.84
N ALA A 558 4.75 -20.46 -23.02
CA ALA A 558 4.97 -20.06 -21.63
C ALA A 558 5.70 -18.71 -21.54
N LYS A 559 6.64 -18.43 -22.46
CA LYS A 559 7.33 -17.13 -22.56
C LYS A 559 6.36 -16.01 -22.96
N GLU A 560 5.43 -16.26 -23.87
CA GLU A 560 4.44 -15.26 -24.30
C GLU A 560 3.47 -14.90 -23.17
N ASN A 561 3.03 -15.89 -22.40
CA ASN A 561 2.11 -15.67 -21.29
C ASN A 561 2.76 -14.89 -20.13
N ASP A 562 4.02 -15.21 -19.78
CA ASP A 562 4.80 -14.43 -18.79
C ASP A 562 4.96 -12.96 -19.22
N LYS A 563 5.18 -12.72 -20.52
CA LYS A 563 5.23 -11.37 -21.09
C LYS A 563 3.90 -10.62 -20.93
N LYS A 564 2.76 -11.27 -21.23
CA LYS A 564 1.42 -10.69 -21.06
C LYS A 564 1.14 -10.31 -19.61
N LEU A 565 1.53 -11.17 -18.66
CA LEU A 565 1.38 -10.91 -17.23
C LEU A 565 2.22 -9.72 -16.76
N LYS A 566 3.49 -9.62 -17.20
CA LYS A 566 4.36 -8.47 -16.89
C LYS A 566 3.79 -7.14 -17.42
N GLN A 567 3.31 -7.13 -18.66
CA GLN A 567 2.70 -5.94 -19.26
C GLN A 567 1.45 -5.48 -18.51
N LEU A 568 0.62 -6.43 -18.06
CA LEU A 568 -0.55 -6.14 -17.23
C LEU A 568 -0.14 -5.50 -15.89
N LYS A 569 0.88 -6.05 -15.22
CA LYS A 569 1.42 -5.51 -13.95
C LYS A 569 1.93 -4.08 -14.10
N GLU A 570 2.69 -3.80 -15.16
CA GLU A 570 3.19 -2.44 -15.46
C GLU A 570 2.05 -1.44 -15.69
N SER A 571 1.01 -1.86 -16.40
CA SER A 571 -0.15 -1.00 -16.68
C SER A 571 -0.92 -0.63 -15.41
N ILE A 572 -1.15 -1.61 -14.53
CA ILE A 572 -1.81 -1.39 -13.24
C ILE A 572 -0.92 -0.56 -12.30
N LYS A 573 0.40 -0.78 -12.34
CA LYS A 573 1.36 -0.03 -11.54
C LYS A 573 1.28 1.46 -11.85
N ALA A 574 1.35 1.79 -13.15
CA ALA A 574 1.26 3.16 -13.62
C ALA A 574 -0.08 3.82 -13.25
N PHE A 575 -1.20 3.07 -13.32
CA PHE A 575 -2.50 3.56 -12.84
C PHE A 575 -2.50 3.85 -11.32
N THR A 576 -1.95 2.97 -10.48
CA THR A 576 -1.90 3.21 -9.03
C THR A 576 -1.04 4.42 -8.66
N GLU A 577 0.02 4.67 -9.44
CA GLU A 577 0.86 5.85 -9.28
C GLU A 577 0.11 7.13 -9.70
N ASP A 578 -0.62 7.10 -10.82
CA ASP A 578 -1.45 8.24 -11.27
C ASP A 578 -2.61 8.56 -10.30
N ALA A 579 -3.29 7.52 -9.80
CA ALA A 579 -4.40 7.67 -8.87
C ALA A 579 -4.01 8.38 -7.57
N VAL A 580 -2.74 8.25 -7.15
CA VAL A 580 -2.20 8.86 -5.93
C VAL A 580 -1.52 10.21 -6.19
N ASN A 581 -0.82 10.35 -7.32
CA ASN A 581 0.10 11.46 -7.58
C ASN A 581 -0.49 12.63 -8.38
N LYS A 582 -1.79 12.66 -8.68
CA LYS A 582 -2.44 13.81 -9.32
C LYS A 582 -2.30 15.08 -8.46
N LYS A 583 -1.21 15.82 -8.66
CA LYS A 583 -1.19 17.28 -8.49
C LYS A 583 -2.02 17.84 -9.63
N GLU A 584 -3.01 18.69 -9.32
CA GLU A 584 -3.81 19.37 -10.34
C GLU A 584 -2.90 20.16 -11.28
N ASP A 585 -2.58 19.59 -12.45
CA ASP A 585 -2.15 20.38 -13.59
C ASP A 585 -3.41 20.95 -14.26
N ASN A 586 -3.55 22.27 -14.17
CA ASN A 586 -4.55 23.13 -14.82
C ASN A 586 -5.97 23.16 -14.26
N GLU A 587 -6.17 24.03 -13.27
CA GLU A 587 -7.06 25.19 -13.40
C GLU A 587 -6.54 26.33 -12.52
N LYS A 588 -6.67 27.57 -13.01
CA LYS A 588 -6.31 28.80 -12.30
C LYS A 588 -7.24 29.02 -11.09
N SER A 589 -7.14 28.19 -10.06
CA SER A 589 -7.36 28.68 -8.71
C SER A 589 -6.03 29.26 -8.26
N GLU A 590 -6.03 30.50 -7.76
CA GLU A 590 -4.89 31.02 -7.03
C GLU A 590 -4.64 30.08 -5.85
N SER A 591 -3.76 29.09 -6.03
CA SER A 591 -3.17 28.39 -4.90
C SER A 591 -2.46 29.47 -4.10
N LYS A 592 -3.04 29.84 -2.96
CA LYS A 592 -2.34 30.65 -1.98
C LYS A 592 -1.21 29.79 -1.43
N ASN A 593 -0.08 29.77 -2.14
CA ASN A 593 1.19 29.38 -1.56
C ASN A 593 1.54 30.45 -0.52
N LEU A 594 1.28 30.12 0.74
CA LEU A 594 1.38 31.02 1.88
C LEU A 594 2.79 30.98 2.46
N ASN A 595 3.70 31.73 1.85
CA ASN A 595 4.97 32.06 2.47
C ASN A 595 4.86 33.41 3.22
N ASP A 596 5.20 33.35 4.51
CA ASP A 596 5.83 34.39 5.34
C ASP A 596 5.01 35.20 6.37
N ILE A 597 3.69 35.04 6.56
CA ILE A 597 2.97 35.64 7.74
C ILE A 597 1.85 34.73 8.30
N GLU A 598 1.94 33.41 8.13
CA GLU A 598 0.85 32.49 8.51
C GLU A 598 1.21 31.41 9.55
N ASP A 599 2.50 31.15 9.79
CA ASP A 599 2.92 30.13 10.75
C ASP A 599 2.55 30.48 12.20
N GLU A 600 2.52 31.77 12.55
CA GLU A 600 2.14 32.23 13.89
C GLU A 600 0.64 32.07 14.15
N ILE A 601 -0.20 32.36 13.14
CA ILE A 601 -1.65 32.14 13.17
C ILE A 601 -1.94 30.63 13.29
N ARG A 602 -1.23 29.81 12.49
CA ARG A 602 -1.37 28.35 12.50
C ARG A 602 -0.87 27.71 13.80
N ARG A 603 0.11 28.30 14.50
CA ARG A 603 0.52 27.82 15.83
C ARG A 603 -0.55 28.08 16.89
N ASN A 604 -1.36 29.12 16.73
CA ASN A 604 -2.39 29.51 17.69
C ASN A 604 -3.79 28.93 17.38
N LEU A 605 -3.85 27.85 16.60
CA LEU A 605 -5.10 27.16 16.29
C LEU A 605 -5.53 26.21 17.43
N PRO A 606 -6.83 26.19 17.80
CA PRO A 606 -7.39 25.27 18.79
C PRO A 606 -6.98 23.80 18.64
N SER A 607 -6.90 23.25 17.42
CA SER A 607 -6.49 21.84 17.22
C SER A 607 -5.02 21.54 17.53
N ARG A 608 -4.16 22.57 17.61
CA ARG A 608 -2.72 22.43 17.87
C ARG A 608 -2.35 22.79 19.31
N ASN A 609 -2.98 23.82 19.88
CA ASN A 609 -2.70 24.29 21.24
C ASN A 609 -3.62 23.68 22.31
N GLY A 610 -4.66 22.95 21.90
CA GLY A 610 -5.67 22.40 22.81
C GLY A 610 -6.68 23.44 23.27
N SER A 611 -7.73 22.98 23.94
CA SER A 611 -8.78 23.86 24.48
C SER A 611 -8.29 24.66 25.67
N GLU A 612 -8.63 25.95 25.72
CA GLU A 612 -8.40 26.78 26.93
C GLU A 612 -9.39 26.34 28.01
N SER A 613 -8.89 25.69 29.09
CA SER A 613 -9.76 25.14 30.13
C SER A 613 -10.35 26.24 31.02
N SER A 614 -11.64 26.10 31.32
CA SER A 614 -12.32 26.93 32.32
C SER A 614 -12.12 26.47 33.77
N ASP A 615 -11.29 25.45 34.02
CA ASP A 615 -11.08 24.89 35.37
C ASP A 615 -10.63 25.92 36.41
N SER A 616 -9.76 26.87 36.03
CA SER A 616 -9.34 27.96 36.93
C SER A 616 -10.51 28.87 37.30
N ALA A 617 -11.34 29.24 36.32
CA ALA A 617 -12.54 30.05 36.57
C ALA A 617 -13.56 29.28 37.42
N ILE A 618 -13.70 27.97 37.20
CA ILE A 618 -14.53 27.09 38.03
C ILE A 618 -13.97 26.97 39.45
N GLU A 619 -12.66 26.95 39.64
CA GLU A 619 -12.03 26.96 40.95
C GLU A 619 -12.25 28.29 41.68
N ASP A 620 -12.15 29.42 40.98
CA ASP A 620 -12.49 30.75 41.52
C ASP A 620 -13.97 30.85 41.89
N ILE A 621 -14.87 30.33 41.04
CA ILE A 621 -16.29 30.20 41.35
C ILE A 621 -16.51 29.32 42.60
N LYS A 622 -15.82 28.17 42.71
CA LYS A 622 -15.89 27.30 43.91
C LYS A 622 -15.38 28.00 45.17
N ARG A 623 -14.36 28.86 45.05
CA ARG A 623 -13.86 29.70 46.15
C ARG A 623 -14.89 30.75 46.56
N LEU A 624 -15.60 31.36 45.60
CA LEU A 624 -16.68 32.33 45.86
C LEU A 624 -17.95 31.67 46.44
N ILE A 625 -18.27 30.43 46.04
CA ILE A 625 -19.52 29.71 46.37
C ILE A 625 -19.48 28.94 47.70
N GLY A 626 -18.35 28.88 48.43
CA GLY A 626 -18.12 27.97 49.57
C GLY A 626 -19.10 27.94 50.77
N GLN A 627 -20.34 27.44 50.58
CA GLN A 627 -21.09 26.41 51.33
C GLN A 627 -22.31 25.95 50.49
N SER A 628 -22.17 24.95 49.61
CA SER A 628 -23.15 23.89 49.28
C SER A 628 -22.66 22.99 48.12
N GLN A 629 -23.34 21.86 47.89
CA GLN A 629 -22.81 20.55 47.51
C GLN A 629 -22.29 20.33 46.07
N ALA A 630 -21.42 19.31 45.99
CA ALA A 630 -20.76 18.72 44.83
C ALA A 630 -21.67 17.99 43.82
N ASN A 631 -21.24 17.97 42.56
CA ASN A 631 -21.38 16.92 41.54
C ASN A 631 -20.64 17.42 40.28
N ARG A 632 -20.17 16.63 39.30
CA ARG A 632 -19.89 15.20 39.05
C ARG A 632 -19.01 15.24 37.78
N PRO A 633 -17.95 14.42 37.64
CA PRO A 633 -17.16 14.40 36.42
C PRO A 633 -17.94 13.74 35.27
N VAL A 634 -17.98 14.39 34.11
CA VAL A 634 -18.44 13.80 32.85
C VAL A 634 -17.34 12.88 32.34
N ASN A 635 -17.67 11.62 32.12
CA ASN A 635 -16.74 10.57 31.71
C ASN A 635 -16.04 10.92 30.39
N GLU A 636 -14.73 11.18 30.45
CA GLU A 636 -13.86 11.42 29.28
C GLU A 636 -13.36 10.13 28.59
N SER A 637 -13.82 8.94 29.00
CA SER A 637 -13.12 7.69 28.65
C SER A 637 -13.55 7.02 27.34
N PHE A 638 -14.29 7.66 26.44
CA PHE A 638 -14.88 6.97 25.26
C PHE A 638 -14.33 7.33 23.87
N TYR A 639 -13.33 8.22 23.75
CA TYR A 639 -13.00 8.86 22.45
C TYR A 639 -11.51 8.85 22.03
N ASN A 640 -10.68 7.93 22.55
CA ASN A 640 -9.25 7.83 22.19
C ASN A 640 -8.98 6.91 20.98
N GLY A 641 -9.63 7.16 19.84
CA GLY A 641 -9.30 6.50 18.57
C GLY A 641 -8.60 7.47 17.62
N GLN A 642 -7.57 7.03 16.90
CA GLN A 642 -7.07 7.76 15.72
C GLN A 642 -8.05 7.56 14.56
N ASN A 643 -8.26 8.59 13.72
CA ASN A 643 -9.07 8.46 12.51
C ASN A 643 -8.44 7.38 11.60
N PRO A 644 -9.14 6.27 11.28
CA PRO A 644 -8.60 5.20 10.43
C PRO A 644 -8.19 5.65 9.02
N LEU A 645 -8.63 6.84 8.59
CA LEU A 645 -8.32 7.44 7.30
C LEU A 645 -7.07 8.36 7.31
N ASP A 646 -6.46 8.61 8.48
CA ASP A 646 -5.29 9.51 8.58
C ASP A 646 -3.94 8.85 8.20
N GLY A 647 -3.93 7.51 8.04
CA GLY A 647 -2.73 6.74 7.67
C GLY A 647 -2.19 7.06 6.27
N ALA A 648 -0.87 6.85 6.08
CA ALA A 648 -0.23 6.98 4.78
C ALA A 648 -0.82 5.97 3.78
N ILE A 649 -0.84 6.32 2.49
CA ILE A 649 -1.33 5.44 1.43
C ILE A 649 -0.27 4.36 1.20
N GLU A 650 -0.63 3.10 1.49
CA GLU A 650 0.27 1.95 1.35
C GLU A 650 0.05 1.22 0.02
N GLY A 651 1.10 0.53 -0.45
CA GLY A 651 1.04 -0.34 -1.63
C GLY A 651 1.09 0.38 -2.98
N VAL A 652 1.37 1.70 -3.03
CA VAL A 652 1.51 2.44 -4.30
C VAL A 652 2.62 1.83 -5.14
N GLY A 653 2.30 1.48 -6.39
CA GLY A 653 3.24 0.83 -7.31
C GLY A 653 3.53 -0.65 -6.99
N GLN A 654 2.94 -1.21 -5.93
CA GLN A 654 3.03 -2.63 -5.59
C GLN A 654 1.87 -3.39 -6.26
N VAL A 655 2.22 -4.13 -7.31
CA VAL A 655 1.28 -4.90 -8.13
C VAL A 655 1.75 -6.35 -8.15
N ASP A 656 1.58 -7.02 -7.03
CA ASP A 656 1.89 -8.44 -6.87
C ASP A 656 0.59 -9.26 -6.73
N GLU A 657 0.58 -10.43 -7.37
CA GLU A 657 -0.48 -11.43 -7.24
C GLU A 657 -0.27 -12.33 -6.02
N LYS A 658 0.96 -12.43 -5.49
CA LYS A 658 1.30 -13.25 -4.33
C LYS A 658 1.25 -12.48 -3.01
N GLY A 659 1.73 -11.25 -2.99
CA GLY A 659 1.70 -10.35 -1.83
C GLY A 659 0.43 -9.50 -1.69
N LYS A 660 0.44 -8.61 -0.69
CA LYS A 660 -0.52 -7.50 -0.57
C LYS A 660 -0.19 -6.44 -1.61
N ASN A 661 -1.20 -6.02 -2.38
CA ASN A 661 -1.09 -4.96 -3.39
C ASN A 661 -1.86 -3.70 -2.92
N PHE A 662 -1.72 -2.60 -3.66
CA PHE A 662 -2.41 -1.33 -3.40
C PHE A 662 -3.88 -1.52 -2.96
N PHE A 663 -4.65 -2.32 -3.70
CA PHE A 663 -6.07 -2.52 -3.46
C PHE A 663 -6.35 -3.25 -2.15
N SER A 664 -5.54 -4.25 -1.77
CA SER A 664 -5.67 -4.91 -0.46
C SER A 664 -5.38 -3.97 0.71
N PHE A 665 -4.39 -3.07 0.59
CA PHE A 665 -4.14 -2.07 1.63
C PHE A 665 -5.31 -1.08 1.76
N GLN A 666 -5.90 -0.65 0.63
CA GLN A 666 -7.10 0.20 0.68
C GLN A 666 -8.30 -0.54 1.28
N PHE A 667 -8.42 -1.83 1.02
CA PHE A 667 -9.47 -2.67 1.59
C PHE A 667 -9.34 -2.83 3.12
N GLU A 668 -8.15 -3.11 3.64
CA GLU A 668 -7.92 -3.20 5.09
C GLU A 668 -8.20 -1.86 5.81
N ARG A 669 -7.77 -0.75 5.19
CA ARG A 669 -8.06 0.60 5.68
C ARG A 669 -9.57 0.84 5.75
N ILE A 670 -10.33 0.48 4.72
CA ILE A 670 -11.78 0.69 4.70
C ILE A 670 -12.53 -0.27 5.64
N LYS A 671 -12.03 -1.49 5.83
CA LYS A 671 -12.56 -2.43 6.83
C LYS A 671 -12.44 -1.87 8.24
N SER A 672 -11.29 -1.29 8.60
CA SER A 672 -11.10 -0.60 9.89
C SER A 672 -12.05 0.59 10.07
N PHE A 673 -12.25 1.38 9.01
CA PHE A 673 -13.22 2.46 8.97
C PHE A 673 -14.65 1.99 9.24
N PHE A 674 -15.14 0.97 8.53
CA PHE A 674 -16.50 0.45 8.74
C PHE A 674 -16.67 -0.30 10.07
N ASN A 675 -15.62 -0.87 10.65
CA ASN A 675 -15.67 -1.41 12.01
C ASN A 675 -15.89 -0.29 13.05
N THR A 676 -15.24 0.87 12.87
CA THR A 676 -15.45 2.04 13.73
C THR A 676 -16.91 2.52 13.66
N ILE A 677 -17.46 2.63 12.45
CA ILE A 677 -18.89 2.95 12.23
C ILE A 677 -19.80 1.87 12.82
N GLY A 678 -19.42 0.60 12.65
CA GLY A 678 -20.16 -0.56 13.16
C GLY A 678 -20.31 -0.57 14.68
N ASN A 679 -19.31 -0.08 15.40
CA ASN A 679 -19.33 0.10 16.86
C ASN A 679 -20.25 1.26 17.27
N ILE A 680 -20.26 2.37 16.52
CA ILE A 680 -21.18 3.49 16.75
C ILE A 680 -22.63 3.02 16.59
N LEU A 681 -22.93 2.27 15.53
CA LEU A 681 -24.26 1.71 15.27
C LEU A 681 -24.77 0.77 16.37
N ALA A 682 -23.87 0.11 17.11
CA ALA A 682 -24.25 -0.82 18.17
C ALA A 682 -24.85 -0.12 19.42
N ASN A 683 -24.58 1.19 19.59
CA ASN A 683 -25.02 1.98 20.75
C ASN A 683 -26.42 2.60 20.58
N GLY A 684 -27.13 2.27 19.49
CA GLY A 684 -28.52 2.68 19.23
C GLY A 684 -28.68 4.08 18.60
N LEU A 685 -29.90 4.34 18.09
CA LEU A 685 -30.23 5.52 17.27
C LEU A 685 -30.03 6.86 18.01
N GLU A 686 -30.28 6.89 19.32
CA GLU A 686 -30.24 8.12 20.13
C GLU A 686 -28.83 8.71 20.25
N SER A 687 -27.83 7.87 20.54
CA SER A 687 -26.42 8.28 20.59
C SER A 687 -25.84 8.67 19.22
N MET A 688 -26.38 8.08 18.16
CA MET A 688 -25.98 8.36 16.79
C MET A 688 -26.60 9.66 16.26
N ALA A 689 -27.82 10.01 16.69
CA ALA A 689 -28.52 11.21 16.27
C ALA A 689 -27.72 12.47 16.63
N GLU A 690 -27.13 12.55 17.83
CA GLU A 690 -26.29 13.67 18.25
C GLU A 690 -25.01 13.82 17.40
N SER A 691 -24.37 12.70 17.04
CA SER A 691 -23.19 12.69 16.16
C SER A 691 -23.55 13.07 14.72
N LEU A 692 -24.70 12.61 14.24
CA LEU A 692 -25.23 12.97 12.93
C LEU A 692 -25.67 14.43 12.86
N TYR A 693 -26.20 15.01 13.94
CA TYR A 693 -26.49 16.45 14.00
C TYR A 693 -25.23 17.30 13.83
N MET A 694 -24.14 16.91 14.48
CA MET A 694 -22.84 17.58 14.29
C MET A 694 -22.36 17.43 12.83
N ASN A 695 -22.46 16.24 12.25
CA ASN A 695 -22.04 16.02 10.87
C ASN A 695 -22.89 16.81 9.88
N GLU A 696 -24.20 16.88 10.10
CA GLU A 696 -25.11 17.63 9.25
C GLU A 696 -24.88 19.13 9.39
N TYR A 697 -24.64 19.62 10.61
CA TYR A 697 -24.17 20.98 10.83
C TYR A 697 -22.90 21.28 10.04
N ILE A 698 -21.90 20.38 10.04
CA ILE A 698 -20.64 20.59 9.31
C ILE A 698 -20.86 20.73 7.81
N VAL A 699 -21.60 19.81 7.18
CA VAL A 699 -21.83 19.86 5.72
C VAL A 699 -22.76 20.99 5.29
N SER A 700 -23.59 21.51 6.20
CA SER A 700 -24.43 22.69 5.96
C SER A 700 -23.73 24.01 6.30
N ALA A 701 -22.72 23.98 7.18
CA ALA A 701 -21.97 25.17 7.59
C ALA A 701 -20.79 25.45 6.68
N PHE A 702 -20.02 24.44 6.28
CA PHE A 702 -18.70 24.61 5.67
C PHE A 702 -18.68 24.18 4.19
N LYS A 703 -17.84 24.83 3.38
CA LYS A 703 -17.70 24.49 1.95
C LYS A 703 -17.01 23.13 1.79
N CYS A 704 -17.46 22.31 0.85
CA CYS A 704 -16.76 21.09 0.43
C CYS A 704 -16.10 21.28 -0.94
N ALA A 705 -15.38 20.26 -1.44
CA ALA A 705 -14.71 20.30 -2.74
C ALA A 705 -15.65 20.62 -3.91
N THR A 706 -16.94 20.27 -3.79
CA THR A 706 -17.93 20.40 -4.87
C THR A 706 -18.81 21.64 -4.74
N SER A 707 -18.59 22.48 -3.72
CA SER A 707 -19.30 23.76 -3.54
C SER A 707 -18.95 24.74 -4.67
N PHE A 708 -19.92 25.08 -5.52
CA PHE A 708 -19.76 26.02 -6.64
C PHE A 708 -20.60 27.29 -6.42
N ASP A 709 -20.11 28.45 -6.86
CA ASP A 709 -20.82 29.75 -6.75
C ASP A 709 -21.24 30.14 -5.31
N ASN A 710 -20.44 29.77 -4.29
CA ASN A 710 -20.72 30.03 -2.87
C ASN A 710 -22.09 29.49 -2.40
N LYS A 711 -22.58 28.38 -2.97
CA LYS A 711 -23.79 27.68 -2.51
C LYS A 711 -23.43 26.31 -1.94
N ILE A 712 -24.07 25.97 -0.82
CA ILE A 712 -24.01 24.64 -0.22
C ILE A 712 -25.24 23.85 -0.71
N GLU A 713 -25.02 22.69 -1.31
CA GLU A 713 -26.11 21.87 -1.90
C GLU A 713 -27.11 21.37 -0.84
N HIS A 714 -26.62 21.08 0.37
CA HIS A 714 -27.40 20.54 1.48
C HIS A 714 -27.56 21.58 2.60
N ASP A 715 -28.00 22.79 2.25
CA ASP A 715 -28.35 23.79 3.25
C ASP A 715 -29.64 23.41 3.99
N ILE A 716 -29.61 23.43 5.32
CA ILE A 716 -30.76 23.19 6.22
C ILE A 716 -31.74 24.37 6.26
N GLY A 717 -31.77 25.19 5.21
CA GLY A 717 -32.54 26.44 5.14
C GLY A 717 -31.94 27.59 5.96
N TRP A 718 -30.66 27.50 6.31
CA TRP A 718 -29.96 28.50 7.12
C TRP A 718 -29.49 29.70 6.30
N ASN A 719 -29.22 29.54 4.99
CA ASN A 719 -28.78 30.59 4.08
C ASN A 719 -27.56 31.38 4.60
N ARG A 720 -26.54 30.65 5.08
CA ARG A 720 -25.27 31.24 5.56
C ARG A 720 -24.63 32.11 4.47
N PRO A 721 -24.17 33.33 4.79
CA PRO A 721 -23.33 34.12 3.87
C PRO A 721 -21.95 33.47 3.72
N LEU A 722 -21.60 33.03 2.50
CA LEU A 722 -20.38 32.29 2.17
C LEU A 722 -19.39 33.09 1.30
N ASP A 723 -19.55 34.42 1.27
CA ASP A 723 -18.85 35.33 0.36
C ASP A 723 -17.34 35.42 0.62
N LYS A 724 -16.89 35.20 1.87
CA LYS A 724 -15.45 35.17 2.24
C LYS A 724 -15.15 34.09 3.28
N THR A 725 -14.44 33.05 2.87
CA THR A 725 -13.90 31.97 3.72
C THR A 725 -12.38 31.86 3.54
N TYR A 726 -11.68 31.25 4.50
CA TYR A 726 -10.22 31.07 4.46
C TYR A 726 -9.81 30.12 3.32
N PHE A 727 -10.45 28.94 3.26
CA PHE A 727 -10.37 28.04 2.11
C PHE A 727 -11.41 28.44 1.05
N ASN A 728 -11.03 28.32 -0.22
CA ASN A 728 -11.91 28.59 -1.35
C ASN A 728 -12.95 27.47 -1.50
N ARG A 729 -12.50 26.22 -1.29
CA ARG A 729 -13.30 24.98 -1.26
C ARG A 729 -12.64 24.00 -0.29
N GLY A 730 -13.31 22.93 0.14
CA GLY A 730 -12.61 21.89 0.90
C GLY A 730 -12.52 22.07 2.43
N GLU A 731 -13.33 22.94 3.04
CA GLU A 731 -13.37 23.15 4.50
C GLU A 731 -13.85 21.90 5.26
N VAL A 732 -14.83 21.17 4.72
CA VAL A 732 -15.30 19.90 5.32
C VAL A 732 -14.17 18.85 5.34
N GLU A 733 -13.39 18.80 4.27
CA GLU A 733 -12.25 17.91 4.08
C GLU A 733 -11.11 18.26 5.05
N TYR A 734 -10.92 19.55 5.35
CA TYR A 734 -10.03 19.98 6.43
C TYR A 734 -10.50 19.45 7.80
N ILE A 735 -11.81 19.47 8.10
CA ILE A 735 -12.32 18.89 9.35
C ILE A 735 -12.03 17.39 9.42
N ILE A 736 -12.07 16.69 8.28
CA ILE A 736 -11.79 15.25 8.19
C ILE A 736 -10.28 14.94 8.34
N PHE A 737 -9.39 15.66 7.64
CA PHE A 737 -7.97 15.29 7.53
C PHE A 737 -6.98 16.25 8.20
N GLY A 738 -7.35 17.52 8.39
CA GLY A 738 -6.58 18.52 9.12
C GLY A 738 -5.21 18.86 8.51
N LYS A 739 -5.02 18.71 7.19
CA LYS A 739 -3.80 19.16 6.51
C LYS A 739 -3.83 20.66 6.29
N ASP A 740 -2.66 21.28 6.31
CA ASP A 740 -2.54 22.75 6.19
C ASP A 740 -2.86 23.27 4.78
N ASP A 741 -2.83 22.38 3.79
CA ASP A 741 -3.04 22.67 2.38
C ASP A 741 -4.41 22.16 1.90
N GLU A 742 -5.15 23.03 1.21
CA GLU A 742 -6.49 22.76 0.68
C GLU A 742 -6.48 21.57 -0.27
N ALA A 743 -5.54 21.55 -1.23
CA ALA A 743 -5.44 20.51 -2.25
C ALA A 743 -5.15 19.14 -1.62
N SER A 744 -4.31 19.11 -0.59
CA SER A 744 -3.98 17.90 0.17
C SER A 744 -5.21 17.31 0.87
N ASN A 745 -6.07 18.15 1.47
CA ASN A 745 -7.31 17.69 2.10
C ASN A 745 -8.30 17.12 1.07
N ILE A 746 -8.47 17.81 -0.07
CA ILE A 746 -9.36 17.37 -1.16
C ILE A 746 -8.85 16.04 -1.76
N ASN A 747 -7.54 15.90 -1.96
CA ASN A 747 -6.96 14.66 -2.50
C ASN A 747 -7.13 13.47 -1.54
N LEU A 748 -6.93 13.68 -0.23
CA LEU A 748 -7.19 12.63 0.77
C LEU A 748 -8.66 12.23 0.83
N SER A 749 -9.57 13.19 0.63
CA SER A 749 -11.01 12.93 0.52
C SER A 749 -11.33 12.11 -0.73
N ARG A 750 -10.81 12.51 -1.90
CA ARG A 750 -10.92 11.78 -3.17
C ARG A 750 -10.47 10.31 -3.03
N LEU A 751 -9.29 10.09 -2.46
CA LEU A 751 -8.75 8.74 -2.23
C LEU A 751 -9.60 7.93 -1.24
N SER A 752 -10.15 8.57 -0.22
CA SER A 752 -11.03 7.91 0.74
C SER A 752 -12.36 7.52 0.11
N VAL A 753 -12.95 8.36 -0.75
CA VAL A 753 -14.14 8.02 -1.55
C VAL A 753 -13.85 6.84 -2.48
N PHE A 754 -12.74 6.85 -3.20
CA PHE A 754 -12.28 5.73 -4.01
C PHE A 754 -12.19 4.43 -3.21
N ALA A 755 -11.57 4.48 -2.02
CA ALA A 755 -11.43 3.32 -1.14
C ALA A 755 -12.77 2.83 -0.59
N ILE A 756 -13.72 3.73 -0.28
CA ILE A 756 -15.09 3.38 0.10
C ILE A 756 -15.83 2.69 -1.06
N ARG A 757 -15.64 3.14 -2.31
CA ARG A 757 -16.30 2.60 -3.51
C ARG A 757 -15.79 1.21 -3.92
N LEU A 758 -14.49 0.96 -3.76
CA LEU A 758 -13.80 -0.27 -4.16
C LEU A 758 -14.50 -1.57 -3.72
N PRO A 759 -14.84 -1.81 -2.44
CA PRO A 759 -15.46 -3.05 -1.99
C PRO A 759 -16.83 -3.31 -2.63
N PHE A 760 -17.65 -2.27 -2.81
CA PHE A 760 -18.98 -2.41 -3.42
C PHE A 760 -18.90 -2.66 -4.93
N ASN A 761 -17.95 -2.01 -5.61
CA ASN A 761 -17.68 -2.28 -7.02
C ASN A 761 -17.09 -3.68 -7.21
N LEU A 762 -16.18 -4.12 -6.33
CA LEU A 762 -15.63 -5.47 -6.36
C LEU A 762 -16.73 -6.54 -6.21
N MET A 763 -17.63 -6.34 -5.25
CA MET A 763 -18.80 -7.21 -5.08
C MET A 763 -19.63 -7.31 -6.36
N HIS A 764 -19.91 -6.18 -7.02
CA HIS A 764 -20.65 -6.19 -8.29
C HIS A 764 -19.92 -6.97 -9.37
N VAL A 765 -18.64 -6.68 -9.65
CA VAL A 765 -17.88 -7.41 -10.70
C VAL A 765 -17.78 -8.90 -10.38
N TYR A 766 -17.69 -9.26 -9.11
CA TYR A 766 -17.66 -10.65 -8.66
C TYR A 766 -18.99 -11.38 -8.87
N THR A 767 -20.13 -10.69 -8.71
CA THR A 767 -21.48 -11.29 -8.84
C THR A 767 -22.04 -11.22 -10.26
N ASP A 768 -21.58 -10.28 -11.09
CA ASP A 768 -22.02 -10.11 -12.47
C ASP A 768 -21.49 -11.24 -13.37
N PRO A 769 -22.36 -12.09 -13.95
CA PRO A 769 -21.95 -13.31 -14.64
C PRO A 769 -21.08 -13.04 -15.89
N ASP A 770 -21.36 -11.97 -16.63
CA ASP A 770 -20.64 -11.64 -17.87
C ASP A 770 -19.24 -11.11 -17.56
N LYS A 771 -19.13 -10.21 -16.58
CA LYS A 771 -17.83 -9.67 -16.13
C LYS A 771 -16.96 -10.76 -15.53
N ASN A 772 -17.56 -11.60 -14.70
CA ASN A 772 -16.88 -12.71 -14.06
C ASN A 772 -16.40 -13.73 -15.12
N ALA A 773 -17.23 -14.09 -16.10
CA ALA A 773 -16.85 -14.99 -17.19
C ALA A 773 -15.74 -14.42 -18.08
N ALA A 774 -15.77 -13.13 -18.40
CA ALA A 774 -14.72 -12.51 -19.20
C ALA A 774 -13.38 -12.41 -18.45
N ALA A 775 -13.40 -12.01 -17.18
CA ALA A 775 -12.21 -12.00 -16.34
C ALA A 775 -11.65 -13.41 -16.16
N LEU A 776 -12.51 -14.43 -16.03
CA LEU A 776 -12.10 -15.84 -15.94
C LEU A 776 -11.51 -16.33 -17.27
N SER A 777 -12.09 -15.97 -18.41
CA SER A 777 -11.56 -16.30 -19.74
C SER A 777 -10.18 -15.69 -19.97
N LEU A 778 -10.00 -14.42 -19.58
CA LEU A 778 -8.71 -13.74 -19.65
C LEU A 778 -7.71 -14.36 -18.66
N ALA A 779 -8.12 -14.64 -17.43
CA ALA A 779 -7.29 -15.35 -16.45
C ALA A 779 -6.96 -16.78 -16.88
N THR A 780 -7.83 -17.45 -17.61
CA THR A 780 -7.53 -18.78 -18.18
C THR A 780 -6.55 -18.64 -19.34
N THR A 781 -6.59 -17.55 -20.11
CA THR A 781 -5.55 -17.28 -21.12
C THR A 781 -4.21 -16.94 -20.47
N ILE A 782 -4.21 -16.19 -19.37
CA ILE A 782 -3.03 -15.67 -18.65
C ILE A 782 -2.57 -16.57 -17.50
N ALA A 783 -3.32 -17.60 -17.11
CA ALA A 783 -2.98 -18.47 -15.98
C ALA A 783 -3.68 -19.84 -16.04
N GLY A 784 -4.44 -20.16 -17.11
CA GLY A 784 -5.22 -21.40 -17.37
C GLY A 784 -4.45 -22.70 -17.36
N TRP A 785 -3.18 -22.60 -17.00
CA TRP A 785 -2.20 -23.64 -17.00
C TRP A 785 -1.80 -24.08 -15.58
N THR A 786 -2.38 -23.49 -14.53
CA THR A 786 -2.25 -23.95 -13.15
C THR A 786 -3.62 -24.10 -12.53
N ILE A 787 -3.80 -25.08 -11.66
CA ILE A 787 -5.11 -25.38 -11.04
C ILE A 787 -5.53 -24.25 -10.08
N PHE A 788 -4.56 -23.62 -9.41
CA PHE A 788 -4.81 -22.56 -8.42
C PHE A 788 -4.34 -21.16 -8.86
N GLY A 789 -3.60 -21.01 -9.96
CA GLY A 789 -3.20 -19.68 -10.45
C GLY A 789 -4.28 -19.00 -11.30
N VAL A 790 -5.22 -19.74 -11.90
CA VAL A 790 -6.39 -19.14 -12.58
C VAL A 790 -7.21 -18.30 -11.60
N PRO A 791 -7.65 -18.82 -10.43
CA PRO A 791 -8.37 -18.00 -9.45
C PRO A 791 -7.58 -16.77 -8.98
N VAL A 792 -6.27 -16.90 -8.75
CA VAL A 792 -5.40 -15.78 -8.33
C VAL A 792 -5.38 -14.65 -9.37
N VAL A 793 -5.11 -14.97 -10.64
CA VAL A 793 -5.09 -13.96 -11.72
C VAL A 793 -6.49 -13.43 -12.01
N HIS A 794 -7.50 -14.29 -11.92
CA HIS A 794 -8.90 -13.90 -12.07
C HIS A 794 -9.31 -12.83 -11.07
N ASN A 795 -9.07 -13.06 -9.78
CA ASN A 795 -9.39 -12.08 -8.74
C ASN A 795 -8.58 -10.80 -8.88
N PHE A 796 -7.30 -10.92 -9.25
CA PHE A 796 -6.46 -9.76 -9.52
C PHE A 796 -7.05 -8.87 -10.63
N LEU A 797 -7.58 -9.47 -11.71
CA LEU A 797 -8.28 -8.77 -12.77
C LEU A 797 -9.59 -8.12 -12.28
N LEU A 798 -10.39 -8.84 -11.48
CA LEU A 798 -11.64 -8.33 -10.92
C LEU A 798 -11.41 -7.11 -10.01
N ILE A 799 -10.43 -7.18 -9.12
CA ILE A 799 -10.03 -6.08 -8.23
C ILE A 799 -9.55 -4.87 -9.04
N SER A 800 -8.73 -5.11 -10.06
CA SER A 800 -8.24 -4.03 -10.93
C SER A 800 -9.38 -3.35 -11.67
N TRP A 801 -10.34 -4.12 -12.17
CA TRP A 801 -11.51 -3.58 -12.88
C TRP A 801 -12.44 -2.81 -11.95
N ALA A 802 -12.68 -3.33 -10.73
CA ALA A 802 -13.39 -2.62 -9.67
C ALA A 802 -12.68 -1.33 -9.25
N GLY A 803 -11.35 -1.34 -9.19
CA GLY A 803 -10.52 -0.17 -8.97
C GLY A 803 -10.74 0.91 -10.02
N LEU A 804 -10.65 0.56 -11.29
CA LEU A 804 -10.88 1.52 -12.38
C LEU A 804 -12.29 2.13 -12.32
N GLU A 805 -13.33 1.33 -12.07
CA GLU A 805 -14.70 1.87 -11.95
C GLU A 805 -14.81 2.78 -10.72
N SER A 806 -14.19 2.42 -9.59
CA SER A 806 -14.20 3.23 -8.37
C SER A 806 -13.51 4.58 -8.57
N TYR A 807 -12.49 4.64 -9.41
CA TYR A 807 -11.85 5.88 -9.80
C TYR A 807 -12.79 6.76 -10.62
N VAL A 808 -13.42 6.20 -11.66
CA VAL A 808 -14.40 6.92 -12.48
C VAL A 808 -15.56 7.43 -11.62
N ASP A 809 -16.06 6.61 -10.71
CA ASP A 809 -17.10 7.01 -9.76
C ASP A 809 -16.69 8.20 -8.90
N THR A 810 -15.44 8.21 -8.44
CA THR A 810 -14.90 9.30 -7.64
C THR A 810 -14.83 10.60 -8.43
N GLU A 811 -14.43 10.55 -9.71
CA GLU A 811 -14.45 11.72 -10.59
C GLU A 811 -15.87 12.24 -10.84
N ILE A 812 -16.84 11.34 -11.00
CA ILE A 812 -18.25 11.72 -11.14
C ILE A 812 -18.74 12.44 -9.88
N LEU A 813 -18.42 11.90 -8.70
CA LEU A 813 -18.80 12.47 -7.42
C LEU A 813 -18.19 13.86 -7.21
N LEU A 814 -16.91 14.05 -7.53
CA LEU A 814 -16.24 15.35 -7.43
C LEU A 814 -16.81 16.41 -8.39
N ASN A 815 -17.51 16.00 -9.44
CA ASN A 815 -18.19 16.89 -10.39
C ASN A 815 -19.70 17.05 -10.10
N ASN A 816 -20.12 16.94 -8.82
CA ASN A 816 -21.52 17.01 -8.36
C ASN A 816 -22.45 15.93 -8.96
N GLY A 817 -21.88 14.82 -9.44
CA GLY A 817 -22.65 13.66 -9.87
C GLY A 817 -23.08 12.77 -8.70
N ARG A 818 -23.97 11.81 -8.99
CA ARG A 818 -24.37 10.76 -8.05
C ARG A 818 -24.07 9.40 -8.63
N VAL A 819 -23.62 8.47 -7.79
CA VAL A 819 -23.36 7.08 -8.19
C VAL A 819 -24.16 6.12 -7.30
N PRO A 820 -24.68 5.01 -7.82
CA PRO A 820 -25.36 4.03 -6.99
C PRO A 820 -24.35 3.34 -6.07
N LEU A 821 -24.74 3.11 -4.81
CA LEU A 821 -23.91 2.44 -3.81
C LEU A 821 -23.48 1.05 -4.29
N ILE A 822 -24.42 0.25 -4.79
CA ILE A 822 -24.14 -1.01 -5.50
C ILE A 822 -24.43 -0.77 -6.97
N LYS A 823 -23.43 -1.05 -7.82
CA LYS A 823 -23.60 -0.97 -9.27
C LYS A 823 -24.50 -2.10 -9.78
N THR A 824 -25.22 -1.82 -10.84
CA THR A 824 -25.83 -2.80 -11.75
C THR A 824 -25.08 -2.83 -13.07
N SER A 825 -25.34 -3.82 -13.92
CA SER A 825 -24.75 -3.91 -15.27
C SER A 825 -25.06 -2.68 -16.14
N LEU A 826 -26.17 -1.97 -15.87
CA LEU A 826 -26.56 -0.75 -16.58
C LEU A 826 -25.85 0.52 -16.07
N SER A 827 -25.59 0.60 -14.76
CA SER A 827 -24.88 1.73 -14.14
C SER A 827 -23.35 1.64 -14.23
N TRP A 828 -22.84 0.52 -14.75
CA TRP A 828 -21.42 0.22 -14.91
C TRP A 828 -20.87 0.88 -16.16
N ILE A 829 -19.85 1.72 -16.02
CA ILE A 829 -19.37 2.58 -17.12
C ILE A 829 -18.29 1.87 -17.93
N LEU A 830 -17.40 1.14 -17.28
CA LEU A 830 -16.27 0.50 -17.93
C LEU A 830 -16.64 -0.86 -18.55
N GLY A 831 -17.34 -0.84 -19.70
CA GLY A 831 -17.71 -2.04 -20.44
C GLY A 831 -16.53 -2.89 -20.95
N ILE A 832 -16.82 -4.16 -21.29
CA ILE A 832 -15.85 -5.27 -21.47
C ILE A 832 -14.89 -5.16 -22.65
N GLU A 833 -15.15 -4.27 -23.62
CA GLU A 833 -14.37 -4.19 -24.86
C GLU A 833 -12.90 -3.83 -24.58
N SER A 834 -12.13 -4.90 -24.38
CA SER A 834 -10.71 -5.01 -24.07
C SER A 834 -10.25 -4.17 -22.87
N LEU A 835 -10.44 -4.72 -21.67
CA LEU A 835 -9.76 -4.29 -20.43
C LEU A 835 -8.27 -3.94 -20.69
N TYR A 836 -7.56 -4.75 -21.48
CA TYR A 836 -6.17 -4.53 -21.88
C TYR A 836 -5.93 -3.30 -22.78
N LYS A 837 -6.83 -3.00 -23.73
CA LYS A 837 -6.70 -1.85 -24.63
C LYS A 837 -7.11 -0.55 -23.93
N LYS A 838 -8.17 -0.59 -23.12
CA LYS A 838 -8.62 0.53 -22.29
C LYS A 838 -7.63 0.90 -21.19
N LEU A 839 -6.97 -0.09 -20.56
CA LEU A 839 -5.85 0.17 -19.63
C LEU A 839 -4.74 0.97 -20.33
N LYS A 840 -4.46 0.67 -21.60
CA LYS A 840 -3.48 1.39 -22.42
C LYS A 840 -3.98 2.75 -22.90
N ASP A 841 -5.26 2.89 -23.23
CA ASP A 841 -5.86 4.16 -23.70
C ASP A 841 -6.05 5.17 -22.55
N ILE A 842 -6.40 4.70 -21.33
CA ILE A 842 -6.45 5.52 -20.09
C ILE A 842 -5.06 6.04 -19.69
N LEU A 843 -4.00 5.33 -20.09
CA LEU A 843 -2.60 5.74 -19.89
C LEU A 843 -2.10 6.74 -20.95
N VAL A 844 -2.82 6.91 -22.06
CA VAL A 844 -2.39 7.73 -23.22
C VAL A 844 -3.23 9.01 -23.36
N ASN A 845 -4.50 8.98 -22.96
CA ASN A 845 -5.37 10.15 -22.92
C ASN A 845 -5.54 10.61 -21.47
N ASP A 846 -5.52 11.92 -21.21
CA ASP A 846 -5.74 12.46 -19.86
C ASP A 846 -7.02 11.85 -19.28
N VAL A 847 -6.93 11.25 -18.09
CA VAL A 847 -8.07 10.58 -17.44
C VAL A 847 -9.25 11.55 -17.24
N LYS A 848 -8.98 12.86 -17.21
CA LYS A 848 -9.97 13.95 -17.20
C LYS A 848 -10.79 13.98 -18.51
N GLU A 849 -10.15 13.83 -19.68
CA GLU A 849 -10.83 13.77 -20.99
C GLU A 849 -11.66 12.49 -21.13
N TYR A 850 -11.14 11.33 -20.68
CA TYR A 850 -11.89 10.07 -20.73
C TYR A 850 -13.09 10.07 -19.76
N ALA A 851 -12.92 10.62 -18.56
CA ALA A 851 -14.00 10.81 -17.60
C ALA A 851 -15.06 11.78 -18.12
N GLN A 852 -14.65 12.87 -18.78
CA GLN A 852 -15.56 13.83 -19.43
C GLN A 852 -16.27 13.21 -20.64
N GLU A 853 -15.59 12.45 -21.51
CA GLU A 853 -16.21 11.75 -22.64
C GLU A 853 -17.24 10.72 -22.18
N LYS A 854 -16.94 9.97 -21.10
CA LYS A 854 -17.89 9.03 -20.50
C LYS A 854 -19.01 9.70 -19.74
N PHE A 855 -18.75 10.84 -19.09
CA PHE A 855 -19.78 11.70 -18.50
C PHE A 855 -20.74 12.21 -19.60
N ASP A 856 -20.21 12.74 -20.70
CA ASP A 856 -20.99 13.20 -21.85
C ASP A 856 -21.76 12.05 -22.52
N SER A 857 -21.16 10.86 -22.62
CA SER A 857 -21.84 9.65 -23.09
C SER A 857 -22.94 9.16 -22.15
N ALA A 858 -22.76 9.28 -20.83
CA ALA A 858 -23.78 8.95 -19.84
C ALA A 858 -24.96 9.93 -19.89
N VAL A 859 -24.68 11.23 -20.09
CA VAL A 859 -25.69 12.26 -20.38
C VAL A 859 -26.43 11.95 -21.67
N ASN A 860 -25.75 11.45 -22.70
CA ASN A 860 -26.40 11.01 -23.93
C ASN A 860 -27.28 9.77 -23.75
N ASN A 861 -26.91 8.84 -22.85
CA ASN A 861 -27.74 7.70 -22.46
C ASN A 861 -28.98 8.08 -21.63
N VAL A 862 -28.99 9.26 -20.97
CA VAL A 862 -30.22 9.79 -20.35
C VAL A 862 -31.30 10.05 -21.41
N PHE A 863 -30.93 10.44 -22.64
CA PHE A 863 -31.90 10.60 -23.72
C PHE A 863 -32.54 9.27 -24.15
N SER A 864 -31.77 8.18 -24.17
CA SER A 864 -32.32 6.84 -24.40
C SER A 864 -33.16 6.36 -23.22
N THR A 865 -32.79 6.68 -21.97
CA THR A 865 -33.59 6.35 -20.78
C THR A 865 -34.93 7.10 -20.73
N VAL A 866 -34.99 8.36 -21.18
CA VAL A 866 -36.26 9.10 -21.31
C VAL A 866 -37.16 8.46 -22.38
N GLU A 867 -36.58 8.06 -23.52
CA GLU A 867 -37.29 7.34 -24.57
C GLU A 867 -37.76 5.96 -24.10
N GLU A 868 -36.94 5.23 -23.33
CA GLU A 868 -37.29 3.95 -22.69
C GLU A 868 -38.37 4.09 -21.62
N THR A 869 -38.32 5.15 -20.81
CA THR A 869 -39.34 5.44 -19.78
C THR A 869 -40.69 5.73 -20.44
N VAL A 870 -40.70 6.56 -21.49
CA VAL A 870 -41.92 6.82 -22.28
C VAL A 870 -42.40 5.56 -22.99
N THR A 871 -41.48 4.73 -23.51
CA THR A 871 -41.78 3.43 -24.11
C THR A 871 -42.45 2.50 -23.09
N SER A 872 -41.92 2.41 -21.87
CA SER A 872 -42.45 1.61 -20.77
C SER A 872 -43.82 2.12 -20.30
N ILE A 873 -44.00 3.44 -20.21
CA ILE A 873 -45.31 4.05 -19.89
C ILE A 873 -46.34 3.70 -20.97
N VAL A 874 -46.00 3.84 -22.25
CA VAL A 874 -46.88 3.48 -23.37
C VAL A 874 -47.25 2.00 -23.30
N ASP A 875 -46.26 1.12 -23.10
CA ASP A 875 -46.48 -0.32 -23.06
C ASP A 875 -47.37 -0.71 -21.88
N THR A 876 -47.05 -0.23 -20.68
CA THR A 876 -47.78 -0.53 -19.44
C THR A 876 -49.23 -0.07 -19.51
N GLN A 877 -49.48 1.12 -20.05
CA GLN A 877 -50.84 1.66 -20.13
C GLN A 877 -51.68 0.91 -21.18
N ILE A 878 -51.09 0.55 -22.32
CA ILE A 878 -51.78 -0.29 -23.31
C ILE A 878 -52.05 -1.67 -22.70
N ASP A 879 -51.09 -2.28 -22.00
CA ASP A 879 -51.27 -3.60 -21.39
C ASP A 879 -52.40 -3.59 -20.34
N LYS A 880 -52.45 -2.56 -19.48
CA LYS A 880 -53.54 -2.40 -18.50
C LYS A 880 -54.91 -2.25 -19.14
N LEU A 881 -55.01 -1.55 -20.27
CA LEU A 881 -56.28 -1.32 -20.96
C LEU A 881 -56.78 -2.57 -21.69
N PHE A 882 -55.89 -3.45 -22.13
CA PHE A 882 -56.23 -4.69 -22.83
C PHE A 882 -56.41 -5.90 -21.89
N ALA A 883 -55.84 -5.88 -20.68
CA ALA A 883 -55.97 -6.98 -19.71
C ALA A 883 -57.42 -7.44 -19.41
N PRO A 884 -58.43 -6.54 -19.26
CA PRO A 884 -59.82 -6.97 -19.05
C PRO A 884 -60.44 -7.66 -20.28
N LEU A 885 -59.96 -7.33 -21.47
CA LEU A 885 -60.40 -7.92 -22.73
C LEU A 885 -59.74 -9.29 -22.95
N GLU A 886 -58.45 -9.40 -22.65
CA GLU A 886 -57.67 -10.65 -22.67
C GLU A 886 -58.26 -11.69 -21.70
N ALA A 887 -58.63 -11.27 -20.48
CA ALA A 887 -59.28 -12.15 -19.50
C ALA A 887 -60.63 -12.69 -20.00
N LYS A 888 -61.45 -11.86 -20.66
CA LYS A 888 -62.73 -12.29 -21.25
C LYS A 888 -62.55 -13.24 -22.43
N ILE A 889 -61.52 -13.04 -23.25
CA ILE A 889 -61.21 -13.93 -24.37
C ILE A 889 -60.69 -15.28 -23.85
N LEU A 890 -59.90 -15.27 -22.76
CA LEU A 890 -59.45 -16.49 -22.08
C LEU A 890 -60.63 -17.30 -21.51
N GLU A 891 -61.60 -16.62 -20.89
CA GLU A 891 -62.82 -17.24 -20.33
C GLU A 891 -63.71 -17.85 -21.44
N VAL A 892 -63.82 -17.17 -22.59
CA VAL A 892 -64.53 -17.69 -23.77
C VAL A 892 -63.74 -18.84 -24.42
N ALA A 893 -62.41 -18.77 -24.48
CA ALA A 893 -61.56 -19.83 -25.03
C ALA A 893 -61.63 -21.12 -24.19
N GLU A 894 -61.66 -21.01 -22.86
CA GLU A 894 -61.87 -22.13 -21.95
C GLU A 894 -63.26 -22.79 -22.14
N SER A 895 -64.29 -21.99 -22.44
CA SER A 895 -65.63 -22.50 -22.75
C SER A 895 -65.74 -23.22 -24.10
N ILE A 896 -64.84 -22.91 -25.05
CA ILE A 896 -64.81 -23.51 -26.40
C ILE A 896 -64.00 -24.81 -26.42
N THR A 897 -63.02 -24.98 -25.53
CA THR A 897 -62.24 -26.24 -25.40
C THR A 897 -63.06 -27.45 -24.94
N ALA A 898 -64.32 -27.28 -24.54
CA ALA A 898 -65.24 -28.39 -24.24
C ALA A 898 -66.10 -28.85 -25.45
N ALA A 899 -66.04 -28.21 -26.61
CA ALA A 899 -66.83 -28.61 -27.78
C ALA A 899 -66.10 -28.42 -29.13
N THR A 900 -65.49 -29.50 -29.62
CA THR A 900 -65.25 -29.86 -31.04
C THR A 900 -64.53 -28.87 -32.00
N GLY A 901 -63.36 -29.31 -32.48
CA GLY A 901 -63.01 -29.55 -33.90
C GLY A 901 -63.32 -28.51 -35.00
N ASN A 902 -62.24 -28.01 -35.62
CA ASN A 902 -62.10 -27.42 -36.97
C ASN A 902 -63.07 -26.29 -37.40
N SER A 903 -62.54 -25.08 -37.55
CA SER A 903 -62.75 -24.30 -38.79
C SER A 903 -61.64 -23.26 -39.01
N THR A 904 -60.99 -23.39 -40.16
CA THR A 904 -60.29 -22.32 -40.88
C THR A 904 -61.33 -21.35 -41.45
N GLY A 905 -61.16 -20.06 -41.21
CA GLY A 905 -61.95 -19.00 -41.83
C GLY A 905 -61.13 -17.73 -42.01
N ASN A 906 -60.68 -17.50 -43.24
CA ASN A 906 -60.19 -16.20 -43.70
C ASN A 906 -61.34 -15.20 -43.71
N THR A 907 -61.22 -14.10 -42.97
CA THR A 907 -61.81 -12.80 -43.32
C THR A 907 -60.78 -11.70 -43.04
N GLU A 908 -60.25 -11.12 -44.11
CA GLU A 908 -59.79 -9.74 -44.10
C GLU A 908 -60.99 -8.85 -43.75
N ASP A 909 -60.88 -8.08 -42.66
CA ASP A 909 -61.29 -6.68 -42.69
C ASP A 909 -60.63 -5.91 -41.54
N SER A 910 -60.13 -4.74 -41.91
CA SER A 910 -59.15 -3.90 -41.24
C SER A 910 -59.77 -3.00 -40.19
N VAL A 911 -59.41 -3.17 -38.91
CA VAL A 911 -59.50 -2.05 -37.95
C VAL A 911 -58.39 -1.09 -38.31
N SER A 912 -58.73 -0.03 -39.05
CA SER A 912 -57.77 1.02 -39.39
C SER A 912 -57.32 1.75 -38.12
N LEU A 913 -56.06 1.53 -37.72
CA LEU A 913 -55.40 2.23 -36.62
C LEU A 913 -55.18 3.71 -37.00
N ASN A 914 -56.21 4.54 -36.87
CA ASN A 914 -56.18 6.00 -37.09
C ASN A 914 -55.77 6.75 -35.82
N ILE A 915 -54.48 6.71 -35.49
CA ILE A 915 -53.88 7.68 -34.57
C ILE A 915 -53.61 8.95 -35.39
N ASN A 916 -54.56 9.88 -35.43
CA ASN A 916 -54.48 11.12 -36.20
C ASN A 916 -53.67 12.22 -35.48
N VAL A 917 -53.36 13.31 -36.21
CA VAL A 917 -52.70 14.52 -35.70
C VAL A 917 -53.39 15.10 -34.44
N ASP A 918 -54.71 14.95 -34.34
CA ASP A 918 -55.51 15.38 -33.18
C ASP A 918 -55.23 14.59 -31.89
N PHE A 919 -54.75 13.33 -31.98
CA PHE A 919 -54.32 12.56 -30.81
C PHE A 919 -53.04 13.18 -30.23
N LEU A 920 -52.07 13.48 -31.09
CA LEU A 920 -50.79 14.08 -30.68
C LEU A 920 -50.94 15.51 -30.16
N ALA A 921 -51.81 16.31 -30.79
CA ALA A 921 -52.10 17.68 -30.36
C ALA A 921 -52.84 17.75 -29.00
N SER A 922 -53.45 16.65 -28.57
CA SER A 922 -54.17 16.55 -27.29
C SER A 922 -53.33 16.07 -26.11
N LEU A 923 -52.07 15.67 -26.34
CA LEU A 923 -51.14 15.23 -25.29
C LEU A 923 -50.46 16.43 -24.63
N ASP A 924 -50.27 16.36 -23.31
CA ASP A 924 -49.61 17.40 -22.53
C ASP A 924 -48.12 17.09 -22.37
N TYR A 925 -47.27 17.86 -23.06
CA TYR A 925 -45.82 17.72 -23.04
C TYR A 925 -45.12 18.65 -22.05
N SER A 926 -45.83 19.19 -21.05
CA SER A 926 -45.24 20.07 -20.02
C SER A 926 -44.33 19.33 -19.04
N SER A 927 -44.61 18.06 -18.72
CA SER A 927 -43.82 17.18 -17.86
C SER A 927 -44.04 15.69 -18.21
N LEU A 928 -43.16 14.80 -17.74
CA LEU A 928 -43.31 13.34 -17.93
C LEU A 928 -44.59 12.79 -17.29
N GLU A 929 -44.99 13.32 -16.13
CA GLU A 929 -46.21 12.88 -15.43
C GLU A 929 -47.48 13.42 -16.13
N SER A 930 -47.45 14.67 -16.62
CA SER A 930 -48.52 15.24 -17.43
C SER A 930 -48.71 14.47 -18.74
N LEU A 931 -47.60 14.07 -19.36
CA LEU A 931 -47.60 13.25 -20.59
C LEU A 931 -48.22 11.88 -20.32
N LYS A 932 -47.84 11.22 -19.22
CA LYS A 932 -48.42 9.94 -18.80
C LYS A 932 -49.92 10.02 -18.57
N GLN A 933 -50.41 11.03 -17.84
CA GLN A 933 -51.83 11.18 -17.52
C GLN A 933 -52.68 11.50 -18.76
N SER A 934 -52.21 12.41 -19.61
CA SER A 934 -52.88 12.74 -20.87
C SER A 934 -52.90 11.55 -21.83
N LEU A 935 -51.81 10.77 -21.88
CA LEU A 935 -51.70 9.55 -22.66
C LEU A 935 -52.67 8.46 -22.18
N GLU A 936 -52.72 8.19 -20.88
CA GLU A 936 -53.62 7.18 -20.27
C GLU A 936 -55.09 7.50 -20.57
N SER A 937 -55.51 8.75 -20.37
CA SER A 937 -56.87 9.21 -20.66
C SER A 937 -57.24 9.02 -22.14
N ARG A 938 -56.33 9.38 -23.05
CA ARG A 938 -56.61 9.35 -24.49
C ARG A 938 -56.57 7.94 -25.06
N LEU A 939 -55.64 7.10 -24.60
CA LEU A 939 -55.61 5.68 -24.94
C LEU A 939 -56.85 4.96 -24.43
N SER A 940 -57.33 5.28 -23.23
CA SER A 940 -58.56 4.71 -22.67
C SER A 940 -59.78 5.03 -23.54
N GLN A 941 -59.92 6.28 -24.01
CA GLN A 941 -61.00 6.66 -24.93
C GLN A 941 -60.90 5.92 -26.27
N TYR A 942 -59.70 5.78 -26.82
CA TYR A 942 -59.46 5.09 -28.08
C TYR A 942 -59.78 3.60 -27.98
N VAL A 943 -59.28 2.92 -26.95
CA VAL A 943 -59.54 1.49 -26.70
C VAL A 943 -61.03 1.27 -26.45
N ASN A 944 -61.68 2.07 -25.60
CA ASN A 944 -63.13 1.92 -25.35
C ASN A 944 -64.00 2.13 -26.60
N SER A 945 -63.56 2.96 -27.55
CA SER A 945 -64.27 3.14 -28.83
C SER A 945 -64.09 1.96 -29.80
N THR A 946 -63.07 1.13 -29.61
CA THR A 946 -62.71 0.00 -30.49
C THR A 946 -62.95 -1.37 -29.84
N VAL A 947 -63.20 -1.41 -28.52
CA VAL A 947 -63.40 -2.63 -27.72
C VAL A 947 -64.48 -3.56 -28.29
N GLU A 948 -65.59 -3.02 -28.82
CA GLU A 948 -66.68 -3.87 -29.32
C GLU A 948 -66.33 -4.61 -30.60
N GLU A 949 -65.46 -4.04 -31.42
CA GLU A 949 -64.93 -4.66 -32.64
C GLU A 949 -63.84 -5.69 -32.28
N LEU A 950 -63.00 -5.38 -31.26
CA LEU A 950 -61.90 -6.22 -30.79
C LEU A 950 -62.35 -7.48 -30.04
N LYS A 951 -63.58 -7.53 -29.52
CA LYS A 951 -64.14 -8.74 -28.88
C LYS A 951 -64.20 -9.97 -29.80
N THR A 952 -64.21 -9.76 -31.11
CA THR A 952 -64.26 -10.84 -32.11
C THR A 952 -62.87 -11.43 -32.43
N TYR A 953 -61.79 -10.86 -31.87
CA TYR A 953 -60.42 -11.29 -32.17
C TYR A 953 -60.00 -12.46 -31.27
N GLY A 954 -59.33 -13.46 -31.85
CA GLY A 954 -58.61 -14.48 -31.09
C GLY A 954 -57.33 -13.94 -30.47
N GLN A 955 -56.77 -14.65 -29.48
CA GLN A 955 -55.62 -14.22 -28.68
C GLN A 955 -54.42 -13.74 -29.52
N GLU A 956 -54.07 -14.48 -30.59
CA GLU A 956 -52.94 -14.15 -31.46
C GLU A 956 -53.17 -12.87 -32.28
N LYS A 957 -54.41 -12.65 -32.78
CA LYS A 957 -54.77 -11.44 -33.55
C LYS A 957 -54.86 -10.21 -32.65
N LEU A 958 -55.29 -10.39 -31.39
CA LEU A 958 -55.30 -9.34 -30.39
C LEU A 958 -53.89 -8.88 -30.00
N GLU A 959 -52.97 -9.83 -29.80
CA GLU A 959 -51.56 -9.51 -29.53
C GLU A 959 -50.87 -8.81 -30.71
N GLN A 960 -51.19 -9.21 -31.95
CA GLN A 960 -50.72 -8.50 -33.15
C GLN A 960 -51.25 -7.06 -33.22
N TYR A 961 -52.52 -6.83 -32.87
CA TYR A 961 -53.10 -5.49 -32.82
C TYR A 961 -52.48 -4.62 -31.72
N LYS A 962 -52.34 -5.18 -30.51
CA LYS A 962 -51.70 -4.55 -29.34
C LYS A 962 -50.25 -4.14 -29.63
N SER A 963 -49.49 -5.04 -30.25
CA SER A 963 -48.11 -4.76 -30.69
C SER A 963 -48.07 -3.66 -31.76
N SER A 964 -49.00 -3.67 -32.71
CA SER A 964 -49.10 -2.63 -33.75
C SER A 964 -49.52 -1.26 -33.19
N LEU A 965 -50.40 -1.24 -32.18
CA LEU A 965 -50.83 -0.04 -31.47
C LEU A 965 -49.67 0.57 -30.69
N LYS A 966 -48.93 -0.24 -29.90
CA LYS A 966 -47.71 0.18 -29.19
C LYS A 966 -46.71 0.83 -30.14
N ALA A 967 -46.42 0.19 -31.28
CA ALA A 967 -45.47 0.70 -32.26
C ALA A 967 -45.90 2.06 -32.87
N LYS A 968 -47.19 2.21 -33.20
CA LYS A 968 -47.71 3.48 -33.77
C LYS A 968 -47.78 4.62 -32.76
N VAL A 969 -48.17 4.36 -31.51
CA VAL A 969 -48.21 5.38 -30.45
C VAL A 969 -46.80 5.90 -30.17
N LYS A 970 -45.82 5.01 -30.03
CA LYS A 970 -44.41 5.36 -29.82
C LYS A 970 -43.86 6.21 -30.95
N SER A 971 -44.03 5.78 -32.21
CA SER A 971 -43.52 6.53 -33.37
C SER A 971 -44.18 7.90 -33.52
N ALA A 972 -45.46 8.02 -33.17
CA ALA A 972 -46.20 9.28 -33.21
C ALA A 972 -45.71 10.26 -32.11
N ILE A 973 -45.48 9.80 -30.88
CA ILE A 973 -44.96 10.62 -29.77
C ILE A 973 -43.53 11.08 -30.09
N PHE A 974 -42.64 10.15 -30.45
CA PHE A 974 -41.23 10.43 -30.72
C PHE A 974 -41.01 11.27 -31.98
N GLY A 975 -41.91 11.18 -32.96
CA GLY A 975 -41.90 12.01 -34.16
C GLY A 975 -42.40 13.46 -33.95
N SER A 976 -43.00 13.77 -32.79
CA SER A 976 -43.62 15.08 -32.57
C SER A 976 -42.60 16.19 -32.24
N SER A 977 -42.84 17.40 -32.75
CA SER A 977 -42.02 18.58 -32.44
C SER A 977 -42.08 18.95 -30.95
N HIS A 978 -43.22 18.73 -30.31
CA HIS A 978 -43.44 19.02 -28.89
C HIS A 978 -42.66 18.07 -27.97
N PHE A 979 -42.51 16.79 -28.35
CA PHE A 979 -41.63 15.87 -27.63
C PHE A 979 -40.15 16.25 -27.78
N LYS A 980 -39.73 16.77 -28.94
CA LYS A 980 -38.39 17.33 -29.12
C LYS A 980 -38.15 18.58 -28.25
N GLU A 981 -39.15 19.46 -28.11
CA GLU A 981 -39.06 20.62 -27.20
C GLU A 981 -39.03 20.21 -25.72
N LEU A 982 -39.80 19.18 -25.32
CA LEU A 982 -39.71 18.59 -23.98
C LEU A 982 -38.31 18.01 -23.72
N LYS A 983 -37.74 17.31 -24.72
CA LYS A 983 -36.37 16.77 -24.70
C LYS A 983 -35.32 17.89 -24.55
N GLU A 984 -35.49 19.02 -25.24
CA GLU A 984 -34.61 20.19 -25.10
C GLU A 984 -34.80 20.95 -23.79
N LYS A 985 -36.02 21.06 -23.25
CA LYS A 985 -36.27 21.68 -21.94
C LYS A 985 -35.64 20.87 -20.80
N ILE A 986 -35.81 19.55 -20.82
CA ILE A 986 -35.15 18.62 -19.90
C ILE A 986 -33.61 18.72 -20.01
N SER A 987 -33.08 19.01 -21.20
CA SER A 987 -31.64 19.23 -21.43
C SER A 987 -31.15 20.58 -20.90
N LYS A 988 -31.89 21.68 -21.11
CA LYS A 988 -31.51 23.04 -20.67
C LYS A 988 -31.54 23.26 -19.16
N GLU A 989 -32.36 22.51 -18.44
CA GLU A 989 -32.33 22.43 -16.97
C GLU A 989 -31.36 21.36 -16.44
N GLY A 990 -30.55 20.78 -17.33
CA GLY A 990 -29.73 19.56 -17.14
C GLY A 990 -28.67 19.60 -16.04
N SER A 991 -28.22 20.76 -15.56
CA SER A 991 -27.36 20.81 -14.37
C SER A 991 -28.11 20.46 -13.08
N ASN A 992 -29.43 20.67 -13.03
CA ASN A 992 -30.29 20.33 -11.88
C ASN A 992 -31.13 19.06 -12.10
N LEU A 993 -31.18 18.50 -13.32
CA LEU A 993 -32.03 17.36 -13.67
C LEU A 993 -31.33 15.99 -13.68
N ILE A 994 -30.00 15.87 -13.55
CA ILE A 994 -29.38 14.57 -13.21
C ILE A 994 -29.99 14.03 -11.89
N ASN A 995 -30.28 14.95 -10.96
CA ASN A 995 -30.95 14.67 -9.69
C ASN A 995 -32.45 14.35 -9.80
N LYS A 996 -33.13 14.62 -10.93
CA LYS A 996 -34.56 14.31 -11.11
C LYS A 996 -34.85 13.24 -12.16
N GLY A 997 -33.98 13.05 -13.15
CA GLY A 997 -34.09 11.96 -14.14
C GLY A 997 -33.72 10.61 -13.55
N ILE A 998 -32.68 10.55 -12.71
CA ILE A 998 -32.33 9.34 -11.95
C ILE A 998 -33.36 9.09 -10.85
N ASN A 999 -33.85 10.13 -10.17
CA ASN A 999 -34.94 9.98 -9.20
C ASN A 999 -36.25 9.57 -9.88
N ALA A 1000 -36.61 10.09 -11.06
CA ALA A 1000 -37.81 9.67 -11.79
C ALA A 1000 -37.70 8.23 -12.32
N ALA A 1001 -36.51 7.78 -12.74
CA ALA A 1001 -36.26 6.40 -13.11
C ALA A 1001 -36.28 5.47 -11.88
N ALA A 1002 -35.71 5.90 -10.75
CA ALA A 1002 -35.77 5.18 -9.47
C ALA A 1002 -37.19 5.13 -8.88
N ASP A 1003 -37.95 6.22 -8.94
CA ASP A 1003 -39.35 6.34 -8.49
C ASP A 1003 -40.29 5.54 -9.40
N ALA A 1004 -40.02 5.48 -10.71
CA ALA A 1004 -40.76 4.62 -11.65
C ALA A 1004 -40.50 3.12 -11.38
N ILE A 1005 -39.25 2.76 -11.05
CA ILE A 1005 -38.87 1.39 -10.66
C ILE A 1005 -39.44 1.04 -9.28
N ASP A 1006 -39.40 1.94 -8.30
CA ASP A 1006 -40.02 1.77 -6.96
C ASP A 1006 -41.55 1.64 -7.06
N GLY A 1007 -42.20 2.42 -7.93
CA GLY A 1007 -43.64 2.34 -8.19
C GLY A 1007 -44.09 1.07 -8.94
N LEU A 1008 -43.24 0.51 -9.80
CA LEU A 1008 -43.47 -0.77 -10.50
C LEU A 1008 -43.22 -1.99 -9.60
N LEU A 1009 -42.31 -1.87 -8.63
CA LEU A 1009 -41.93 -2.95 -7.73
C LEU A 1009 -42.78 -3.00 -6.45
N GLY A 1010 -43.47 -1.92 -6.09
CA GLY A 1010 -44.27 -1.80 -4.87
C GLY A 1010 -45.61 -2.56 -4.85
N ASN A 1011 -46.09 -3.11 -5.97
CA ASN A 1011 -47.47 -3.66 -6.07
C ASN A 1011 -47.57 -5.13 -6.53
N ALA A 1012 -46.47 -5.89 -6.58
CA ALA A 1012 -46.52 -7.31 -6.95
C ALA A 1012 -46.53 -8.21 -5.70
N GLU A 1013 -47.72 -8.52 -5.19
CA GLU A 1013 -47.91 -9.58 -4.19
C GLU A 1013 -47.61 -10.96 -4.81
N GLY A 1014 -46.55 -11.64 -4.33
CA GLY A 1014 -46.28 -13.03 -4.67
C GLY A 1014 -44.84 -13.51 -4.44
N SER A 1015 -44.58 -14.09 -3.25
CA SER A 1015 -43.59 -15.14 -2.94
C SER A 1015 -42.15 -15.10 -3.52
N LEU A 1016 -41.59 -13.93 -3.85
CA LEU A 1016 -40.21 -13.77 -4.33
C LEU A 1016 -39.52 -12.51 -3.76
N SER A 1017 -39.93 -12.07 -2.56
CA SER A 1017 -39.69 -10.70 -2.10
C SER A 1017 -38.50 -10.44 -1.17
N ASN A 1018 -37.72 -11.43 -0.70
CA ASN A 1018 -36.89 -11.16 0.49
C ASN A 1018 -35.38 -10.90 0.31
N ASN A 1019 -34.67 -11.31 -0.76
CA ASN A 1019 -33.19 -11.26 -0.67
C ASN A 1019 -32.39 -10.37 -1.63
N ILE A 1020 -32.88 -9.86 -2.78
CA ILE A 1020 -32.11 -8.86 -3.58
C ILE A 1020 -33.02 -7.91 -4.36
N LYS A 1021 -33.64 -6.95 -3.66
CA LYS A 1021 -34.12 -5.72 -4.29
C LYS A 1021 -33.81 -4.56 -3.36
N GLY A 1022 -32.55 -4.11 -3.43
CA GLY A 1022 -32.21 -2.79 -2.93
C GLY A 1022 -33.00 -1.75 -3.69
N LYS A 1023 -33.66 -0.85 -2.96
CA LYS A 1023 -33.80 0.54 -3.41
C LYS A 1023 -32.45 0.92 -4.01
N LEU A 1024 -32.42 1.47 -5.23
CA LEU A 1024 -31.17 1.95 -5.80
C LEU A 1024 -30.69 3.13 -4.92
N ILE A 1025 -29.83 2.86 -3.95
CA ILE A 1025 -29.31 3.88 -3.03
C ILE A 1025 -28.30 4.71 -3.82
N MET A 1026 -28.72 5.88 -4.27
CA MET A 1026 -27.82 6.86 -4.87
C MET A 1026 -27.03 7.56 -3.77
N MET A 1027 -25.74 7.73 -4.01
CA MET A 1027 -24.80 8.42 -3.13
C MET A 1027 -24.23 9.62 -3.88
N ASP A 1028 -24.23 10.78 -3.25
CA ASP A 1028 -23.50 11.97 -3.70
C ASP A 1028 -22.20 12.17 -2.91
N TYR A 1029 -21.38 13.14 -3.31
CA TYR A 1029 -20.09 13.38 -2.64
C TYR A 1029 -20.26 13.75 -1.16
N VAL A 1030 -21.31 14.52 -0.83
CA VAL A 1030 -21.62 14.94 0.54
C VAL A 1030 -22.03 13.75 1.41
N ASP A 1031 -22.74 12.77 0.87
CA ASP A 1031 -23.04 11.52 1.57
C ASP A 1031 -21.75 10.79 1.99
N TYR A 1032 -20.71 10.78 1.16
CA TYR A 1032 -19.41 10.20 1.54
C TYR A 1032 -18.68 11.05 2.60
N LEU A 1033 -18.77 12.39 2.54
CA LEU A 1033 -18.25 13.25 3.61
C LEU A 1033 -18.94 12.99 4.95
N ARG A 1034 -20.27 12.81 4.95
CA ARG A 1034 -21.05 12.44 6.16
C ARG A 1034 -20.54 11.12 6.77
N LEU A 1035 -20.25 10.12 5.93
CA LEU A 1035 -19.66 8.85 6.36
C LEU A 1035 -18.27 9.06 6.97
N MET A 1036 -17.40 9.82 6.30
CA MET A 1036 -16.04 10.09 6.78
C MET A 1036 -16.05 10.86 8.10
N LEU A 1037 -16.95 11.83 8.28
CA LEU A 1037 -17.11 12.58 9.52
C LEU A 1037 -17.54 11.71 10.71
N LEU A 1038 -18.24 10.58 10.49
CA LEU A 1038 -18.55 9.63 11.58
C LEU A 1038 -17.30 8.95 12.15
N ALA A 1039 -16.25 8.80 11.35
CA ALA A 1039 -14.98 8.20 11.80
C ALA A 1039 -14.04 9.20 12.49
N VAL A 1040 -14.32 10.50 12.39
CA VAL A 1040 -13.52 11.55 13.04
C VAL A 1040 -13.94 11.66 14.52
N PRO A 1041 -12.99 11.55 15.48
CA PRO A 1041 -13.29 11.72 16.89
C PRO A 1041 -13.90 13.09 17.21
N ASP A 1042 -14.86 13.14 18.14
CA ASP A 1042 -15.59 14.37 18.51
C ASP A 1042 -14.66 15.51 18.96
N LYS A 1043 -13.62 15.21 19.75
CA LYS A 1043 -12.63 16.21 20.19
C LYS A 1043 -11.84 16.80 19.01
N THR A 1044 -11.41 15.96 18.08
CA THR A 1044 -10.70 16.39 16.87
C THR A 1044 -11.60 17.21 15.95
N LYS A 1045 -12.84 16.76 15.78
CA LYS A 1045 -13.87 17.41 14.96
C LYS A 1045 -14.20 18.80 15.50
N THR A 1046 -14.49 18.92 16.79
CA THR A 1046 -14.78 20.21 17.45
C THR A 1046 -13.60 21.16 17.42
N ALA A 1047 -12.37 20.68 17.63
CA ALA A 1047 -11.18 21.51 17.54
C ALA A 1047 -10.96 22.06 16.11
N ARG A 1048 -11.11 21.23 15.07
CA ARG A 1048 -10.96 21.67 13.66
C ARG A 1048 -12.11 22.58 13.19
N ILE A 1049 -13.32 22.42 13.74
CA ILE A 1049 -14.41 23.38 13.55
C ILE A 1049 -14.02 24.73 14.15
N ALA A 1050 -13.51 24.74 15.38
CA ALA A 1050 -13.05 25.97 16.03
C ALA A 1050 -11.90 26.64 15.26
N ASP A 1051 -10.98 25.86 14.68
CA ASP A 1051 -9.93 26.37 13.78
C ASP A 1051 -10.54 27.11 12.59
N LEU A 1052 -11.45 26.47 11.86
CA LEU A 1052 -12.08 27.06 10.68
C LEU A 1052 -12.93 28.28 11.03
N MET A 1053 -13.63 28.25 12.17
CA MET A 1053 -14.35 29.41 12.67
C MET A 1053 -13.40 30.58 12.92
N GLN A 1054 -12.27 30.33 13.61
CA GLN A 1054 -11.26 31.35 13.85
C GLN A 1054 -10.70 31.91 12.55
N LEU A 1055 -10.25 31.04 11.63
CA LEU A 1055 -9.65 31.42 10.35
C LEU A 1055 -10.64 32.20 9.47
N ASN A 1056 -11.90 31.78 9.43
CA ASN A 1056 -12.94 32.46 8.67
C ASN A 1056 -13.27 33.83 9.28
N MET A 1057 -13.45 33.93 10.59
CA MET A 1057 -13.71 35.22 11.27
C MET A 1057 -12.55 36.20 11.05
N GLN A 1058 -11.29 35.73 11.13
CA GLN A 1058 -10.11 36.51 10.80
C GLN A 1058 -10.10 36.96 9.34
N SER A 1059 -10.50 36.08 8.41
CA SER A 1059 -10.57 36.39 6.97
C SER A 1059 -11.67 37.41 6.63
N ILE A 1060 -12.80 37.36 7.34
CA ILE A 1060 -13.96 38.23 7.13
C ILE A 1060 -13.71 39.62 7.74
N THR A 1061 -13.17 39.68 8.95
CA THR A 1061 -12.92 40.94 9.68
C THR A 1061 -11.60 41.60 9.30
N GLY A 1062 -10.64 40.83 8.76
CA GLY A 1062 -9.26 41.27 8.53
C GLY A 1062 -8.42 41.40 9.81
N ASN A 1063 -8.96 41.04 10.98
CA ASN A 1063 -8.27 41.12 12.27
C ASN A 1063 -7.68 39.75 12.64
N LYS A 1064 -6.34 39.66 12.69
CA LYS A 1064 -5.58 38.43 12.99
C LYS A 1064 -5.53 38.08 14.48
N ASP A 1065 -5.87 39.01 15.37
CA ASP A 1065 -5.81 38.81 16.82
C ASP A 1065 -7.07 38.13 17.38
N ILE A 1066 -8.09 37.92 16.55
CA ILE A 1066 -9.32 37.22 16.95
C ILE A 1066 -8.98 35.77 17.30
N SER A 1067 -9.25 35.40 18.55
CA SER A 1067 -9.19 34.01 19.01
C SER A 1067 -10.55 33.56 19.52
N VAL A 1068 -10.97 32.36 19.10
CA VAL A 1068 -12.26 31.77 19.49
C VAL A 1068 -12.29 31.42 20.99
N SER A 1069 -11.13 31.30 21.66
CA SER A 1069 -11.07 31.03 23.11
C SER A 1069 -11.49 32.22 23.98
N GLN A 1070 -11.42 33.44 23.43
CA GLN A 1070 -11.82 34.67 24.11
C GLN A 1070 -13.35 34.84 24.16
N TYR A 1071 -14.09 34.12 23.31
CA TYR A 1071 -15.55 34.16 23.25
C TYR A 1071 -16.12 33.27 24.36
N LYS A 1072 -16.54 33.90 25.46
CA LYS A 1072 -17.09 33.19 26.63
C LYS A 1072 -18.61 32.99 26.50
N THR A 1073 -19.09 31.85 26.96
CA THR A 1073 -20.50 31.43 26.78
C THR A 1073 -21.32 31.46 28.07
N TYR A 1074 -20.66 31.52 29.24
CA TYR A 1074 -21.32 31.62 30.55
C TYR A 1074 -20.81 32.82 31.36
N ILE A 1075 -21.69 33.38 32.19
CA ILE A 1075 -21.39 34.39 33.19
C ILE A 1075 -21.87 33.91 34.56
N PHE A 1076 -20.98 33.98 35.56
CA PHE A 1076 -21.31 33.92 36.98
C PHE A 1076 -21.18 35.32 37.56
N VAL A 1077 -22.18 35.75 38.33
CA VAL A 1077 -22.19 37.07 38.98
C VAL A 1077 -22.55 36.94 40.44
N ARG A 1078 -21.79 37.64 41.27
CA ARG A 1078 -22.02 37.79 42.70
C ARG A 1078 -22.20 39.26 43.02
N ALA A 1079 -23.33 39.64 43.58
CA ALA A 1079 -23.62 41.03 43.94
C ALA A 1079 -23.94 41.17 45.43
N GLU A 1080 -23.33 42.19 46.05
CA GLU A 1080 -23.49 42.53 47.45
C GLU A 1080 -24.31 43.80 47.58
N ILE A 1081 -25.43 43.71 48.29
CA ILE A 1081 -26.47 44.73 48.29
C ILE A 1081 -26.87 45.04 49.73
N ASP A 1082 -26.99 46.31 50.04
CA ASP A 1082 -27.60 46.80 51.27
C ASP A 1082 -29.03 47.25 51.01
N PHE A 1083 -29.89 47.10 52.02
CA PHE A 1083 -31.24 47.66 52.05
C PHE A 1083 -31.46 48.42 53.36
N ASN A 1084 -32.43 49.33 53.38
CA ASN A 1084 -32.72 50.14 54.56
C ASN A 1084 -33.76 49.47 55.48
N THR A 1085 -33.33 49.08 56.69
CA THR A 1085 -34.17 48.54 57.76
C THR A 1085 -34.96 49.64 58.46
N TRP A 1086 -36.24 49.42 58.79
CA TRP A 1086 -37.05 50.47 59.44
C TRP A 1086 -36.99 50.43 60.96
N PHE A 1087 -36.87 49.25 61.56
CA PHE A 1087 -36.98 49.06 63.01
C PHE A 1087 -35.79 48.32 63.60
N LEU A 1088 -35.25 47.33 62.88
CA LEU A 1088 -34.11 46.53 63.32
C LEU A 1088 -32.78 47.21 62.97
N PRO A 1089 -31.73 47.10 63.81
CA PRO A 1089 -30.40 47.57 63.46
C PRO A 1089 -29.83 46.83 62.24
N GLU A 1090 -29.31 47.58 61.27
CA GLU A 1090 -28.62 47.06 60.07
C GLU A 1090 -27.57 45.97 60.37
N LYS A 1091 -26.88 46.07 61.52
CA LYS A 1091 -25.87 45.08 61.96
C LYS A 1091 -26.42 43.66 62.13
N LEU A 1092 -27.74 43.49 62.29
CA LEU A 1092 -28.37 42.18 62.39
C LEU A 1092 -28.50 41.49 61.03
N PHE A 1093 -28.45 42.25 59.94
CA PHE A 1093 -28.54 41.73 58.57
C PHE A 1093 -27.18 41.76 57.85
N LYS A 1094 -26.26 42.66 58.23
CA LYS A 1094 -24.91 42.72 57.67
C LYS A 1094 -24.12 41.45 58.01
N LYS A 1095 -23.76 40.69 56.98
CA LYS A 1095 -22.65 39.73 57.01
C LYS A 1095 -21.34 40.46 56.67
N ASP A 1096 -20.21 39.75 56.63
CA ASP A 1096 -18.87 40.33 56.42
C ASP A 1096 -18.72 41.17 55.13
N SER A 1097 -19.66 41.08 54.16
CA SER A 1097 -19.54 41.73 52.85
C SER A 1097 -20.75 42.59 52.42
N GLY A 1098 -22.00 42.20 52.74
CA GLY A 1098 -23.23 43.00 52.53
C GLY A 1098 -24.42 42.54 53.40
N MET A 1099 -25.57 43.23 53.34
CA MET A 1099 -26.81 42.74 53.99
C MET A 1099 -27.51 41.63 53.20
N ILE A 1100 -27.52 41.73 51.88
CA ILE A 1100 -28.08 40.76 50.94
C ILE A 1100 -26.94 40.34 50.01
N LEU A 1101 -26.73 39.04 49.85
CA LEU A 1101 -25.80 38.46 48.90
C LEU A 1101 -26.61 37.66 47.88
N VAL A 1102 -26.53 38.03 46.61
CA VAL A 1102 -27.21 37.33 45.52
C VAL A 1102 -26.20 36.85 44.50
N GLU A 1103 -26.38 35.60 44.07
CA GLU A 1103 -25.51 34.91 43.13
C GLU A 1103 -26.36 34.37 41.99
N TRP A 1104 -25.92 34.59 40.75
CA TRP A 1104 -26.60 34.10 39.57
C TRP A 1104 -25.59 33.63 38.53
N SER A 1105 -25.85 32.47 37.94
CA SER A 1105 -25.05 31.92 36.84
C SER A 1105 -25.96 31.62 35.67
N GLN A 1106 -25.56 32.05 34.47
CA GLN A 1106 -26.32 31.79 33.26
C GLN A 1106 -25.41 31.72 32.04
N GLY A 1107 -25.71 30.79 31.14
CA GLY A 1107 -25.13 30.71 29.82
C GLY A 1107 -26.19 30.85 28.74
N TYR A 1108 -25.73 30.82 27.49
CA TYR A 1108 -26.58 30.85 26.31
C TYR A 1108 -27.42 29.59 26.11
#